data_AF-A0AAJ6YEJ0-F1
#
_entry.id   AF-A0AAJ6YEJ0-F1
#
_cell.length_a   1.000
_cell.length_b   1.000
_cell.length_c   1.000
_cell.angle_alpha   90.00
_cell.angle_beta   90.00
_cell.angle_gamma   90.00
#
_symmetry.space_group_name_H-M   'P 1'
#
loop_
_entity.id
_entity.type
_entity.pdbx_description
1 polymer ?
#
loop_
_entity_poly.entity_id
_entity_poly.type
_entity_poly.pdbx_seq_one_letter_code
_entity_poly.pdbx_strand_id
1 'polypeptide(L)'
;MTESTFNILWMGNHPKPDILRSLLPYQKVNHFPRSYEITRKDRLYKNIEAMQRSKGARNLDFIPQTFVLPNESRELLTAHFRYRGPWIVKPKASSRGRGIYIVNSPEKILTDESIIVAQYINNPLLVDGHKCDLRLYVAVTNYDPLLIYLYEEGLVRFATVKYDGGNQYVWNPCMHLCNYSINKFHVDYVKSEDPDAEDVGHKWTLSALLRHLRSIGQDTELLMQRIEDIIIKSILATASGIISGIKQFVKHPDTCFGNYIVIMDSNVLSIGVELFGFDILIDDTLKPWLLEVNLTPSLGCDSPLDVRLKSALIADLLTLVGVPAVDPILRPKNSSLHRSVKPAKRMTSCRRVHSAETLNQKKKKIVTNTSITKSSLSSEQQRILSSAKAQFERRGGFVLIFPSPKSWELYSHYLDPATGIPVEKDLLGPNRTQHVSSINHNLMLHEQLFPATSWTSDFIMPEIKLDRLSRFERYERALLKGHRQSLDRNDGKENVDTDTHKYKMQVMQTMREGHKLSHVEARKAFGLYLGHILRKISQQNPDPVCCDLVSKFLQQSVSNLRTPFLFTLPSSKLSDKDRAAVTAKQLSDFLHLYNRETDVYEDTVNRPRTILNRFFQKFISSASEEDLDDVLILQTKLYNCAHTFLGRSGFAGSLRGSNLLGSLPHITSRVHTNANISEQCKCNQLNNRQNKAPRT
;
A
#
# COMPACT_ATOMS: atom_id res chain seq x y z
N MET A 1 9.51 -22.57 -8.34
CA MET A 1 10.27 -22.44 -7.09
C MET A 1 9.71 -23.42 -6.07
N THR A 2 10.38 -24.55 -5.89
CA THR A 2 10.12 -25.61 -4.91
C THR A 2 10.98 -25.38 -3.66
N GLU A 3 10.85 -24.21 -3.03
CA GLU A 3 11.64 -23.86 -1.83
C GLU A 3 10.74 -23.91 -0.59
N SER A 4 10.64 -25.08 0.04
CA SER A 4 9.92 -25.28 1.31
C SER A 4 10.70 -24.76 2.54
N THR A 5 11.83 -24.09 2.34
CA THR A 5 12.90 -23.90 3.33
C THR A 5 13.15 -22.43 3.71
N PHE A 6 12.15 -21.70 4.20
CA PHE A 6 12.26 -20.30 4.63
C PHE A 6 11.88 -20.09 6.11
N ASN A 7 12.31 -18.97 6.71
CA ASN A 7 11.86 -18.53 8.05
C ASN A 7 10.72 -17.50 7.94
N ILE A 8 10.80 -16.60 6.95
CA ILE A 8 9.72 -15.68 6.58
C ILE A 8 9.41 -15.87 5.11
N LEU A 9 8.11 -15.93 4.78
CA LEU A 9 7.61 -15.79 3.42
C LEU A 9 6.84 -14.47 3.32
N TRP A 10 7.42 -13.53 2.57
CA TRP A 10 6.81 -12.23 2.30
C TRP A 10 6.17 -12.21 0.91
N MET A 11 4.83 -12.11 0.86
CA MET A 11 4.06 -12.10 -0.37
C MET A 11 3.38 -10.74 -0.59
N GLY A 12 3.25 -10.33 -1.86
CA GLY A 12 2.47 -9.14 -2.23
C GLY A 12 0.97 -9.40 -2.33
N ASN A 13 0.57 -10.66 -2.48
CA ASN A 13 -0.80 -11.14 -2.62
C ASN A 13 -1.11 -12.16 -1.51
N HIS A 14 -2.40 -12.44 -1.28
CA HIS A 14 -2.80 -13.46 -0.30
C HIS A 14 -2.18 -14.84 -0.61
N PRO A 15 -1.66 -15.54 0.41
CA PRO A 15 -1.16 -16.90 0.26
C PRO A 15 -2.30 -17.84 -0.10
N LYS A 16 -2.03 -18.79 -1.01
CA LYS A 16 -2.99 -19.85 -1.34
C LYS A 16 -3.21 -20.75 -0.11
N PRO A 17 -4.40 -21.33 0.07
CA PRO A 17 -4.68 -22.23 1.20
C PRO A 17 -3.66 -23.36 1.36
N ASP A 18 -3.14 -23.92 0.26
CA ASP A 18 -2.16 -25.01 0.32
C ASP A 18 -0.79 -24.56 0.87
N ILE A 19 -0.42 -23.30 0.65
CA ILE A 19 0.78 -22.70 1.25
C ILE A 19 0.58 -22.60 2.76
N LEU A 20 -0.54 -22.04 3.21
CA LEU A 20 -0.85 -21.92 4.65
C LEU A 20 -0.90 -23.28 5.36
N ARG A 21 -1.44 -24.30 4.68
CA ARG A 21 -1.51 -25.69 5.18
C ARG A 21 -0.15 -26.39 5.26
N SER A 22 0.88 -25.86 4.59
CA SER A 22 2.21 -26.49 4.55
C SER A 22 3.25 -25.78 5.42
N LEU A 23 2.87 -24.69 6.08
CA LEU A 23 3.75 -23.95 6.98
C LEU A 23 4.16 -24.79 8.19
N LEU A 24 5.46 -24.80 8.48
CA LEU A 24 6.04 -25.40 9.68
C LEU A 24 6.00 -24.40 10.85
N PRO A 25 6.05 -24.87 12.12
CA PRO A 25 5.92 -23.99 13.28
C PRO A 25 6.96 -22.87 13.41
N TYR A 26 8.12 -22.96 12.76
CA TYR A 26 9.11 -21.87 12.79
C TYR A 26 8.89 -20.83 11.68
N GLN A 27 8.00 -21.10 10.72
CA GLN A 27 7.79 -20.28 9.55
C GLN A 27 6.75 -19.20 9.81
N LYS A 28 7.00 -18.01 9.27
CA LYS A 28 6.12 -16.84 9.36
C LYS A 28 5.68 -16.42 7.97
N VAL A 29 4.44 -15.94 7.86
CA VAL A 29 3.91 -15.30 6.65
C VAL A 29 3.42 -13.88 6.97
N ASN A 30 3.39 -13.01 5.98
CA ASN A 30 2.97 -11.61 6.15
C ASN A 30 1.48 -11.36 5.85
N HIS A 31 0.64 -12.40 5.85
CA HIS A 31 -0.81 -12.31 5.57
C HIS A 31 -1.59 -13.36 6.34
N PHE A 32 -2.72 -12.96 6.94
CA PHE A 32 -3.69 -13.93 7.46
C PHE A 32 -4.62 -14.46 6.35
N PRO A 33 -5.12 -15.70 6.46
CA PRO A 33 -6.17 -16.19 5.58
C PRO A 33 -7.41 -15.31 5.69
N ARG A 34 -8.05 -15.05 4.56
CA ARG A 34 -9.29 -14.26 4.45
C ARG A 34 -9.19 -12.81 4.93
N SER A 35 -8.00 -12.23 5.02
CA SER A 35 -7.87 -10.79 5.29
C SER A 35 -8.42 -9.89 4.16
N TYR A 36 -8.89 -10.47 3.06
CA TYR A 36 -9.79 -9.77 2.13
C TYR A 36 -11.10 -9.30 2.75
N GLU A 37 -11.52 -9.83 3.92
CA GLU A 37 -12.71 -9.38 4.64
C GLU A 37 -12.62 -7.92 5.10
N ILE A 38 -11.41 -7.43 5.40
CA ILE A 38 -11.16 -6.02 5.73
C ILE A 38 -10.61 -5.22 4.54
N THR A 39 -9.87 -5.86 3.63
CA THR A 39 -9.15 -5.13 2.57
C THR A 39 -9.93 -4.98 1.26
N ARG A 40 -10.95 -5.80 1.02
CA ARG A 40 -11.89 -5.53 -0.08
C ARG A 40 -12.96 -4.56 0.38
N LYS A 41 -13.14 -3.47 -0.37
CA LYS A 41 -14.09 -2.39 -0.05
C LYS A 41 -15.53 -2.89 0.15
N ASP A 42 -15.99 -3.84 -0.68
CA ASP A 42 -17.35 -4.39 -0.58
C ASP A 42 -17.53 -5.26 0.68
N ARG A 43 -16.51 -6.05 1.03
CA ARG A 43 -16.50 -6.86 2.26
C ARG A 43 -16.40 -6.00 3.52
N LEU A 44 -15.48 -5.02 3.53
CA LEU A 44 -15.32 -4.07 4.61
C LEU A 44 -16.65 -3.38 4.94
N TYR A 45 -17.31 -2.83 3.92
CA TYR A 45 -18.62 -2.19 4.08
C TYR A 45 -19.65 -3.16 4.65
N LYS A 46 -19.79 -4.36 4.07
CA LYS A 46 -20.80 -5.34 4.50
C LYS A 46 -20.59 -5.84 5.93
N ASN A 47 -19.33 -5.99 6.34
CA ASN A 47 -18.97 -6.39 7.69
C ASN A 47 -19.26 -5.27 8.71
N ILE A 48 -18.93 -4.01 8.38
CA ILE A 48 -19.28 -2.86 9.22
C ILE A 48 -20.81 -2.65 9.30
N GLU A 49 -21.52 -2.77 8.17
CA GLU A 49 -22.99 -2.69 8.12
C GLU A 49 -23.65 -3.79 8.97
N ALA A 50 -23.07 -5.00 8.98
CA ALA A 50 -23.53 -6.07 9.85
C ALA A 50 -23.38 -5.72 11.33
N MET A 51 -22.23 -5.16 11.71
CA MET A 51 -21.99 -4.71 13.08
C MET A 51 -22.81 -3.46 13.46
N GLN A 52 -23.14 -2.58 12.51
CA GLN A 52 -24.10 -1.47 12.70
C GLN A 52 -25.50 -1.98 13.02
N ARG A 53 -25.94 -3.07 12.39
CA ARG A 53 -27.26 -3.68 12.65
C ARG A 53 -27.36 -4.31 14.03
N SER A 54 -26.29 -4.88 14.56
CA SER A 54 -26.29 -5.52 15.89
C SER A 54 -25.94 -4.56 17.02
N LYS A 55 -24.94 -3.68 16.84
CA LYS A 55 -24.41 -2.81 17.91
C LYS A 55 -24.85 -1.34 17.80
N GLY A 56 -25.68 -1.02 16.81
CA GLY A 56 -26.26 0.31 16.59
C GLY A 56 -25.42 1.17 15.65
N ALA A 57 -26.09 1.82 14.70
CA ALA A 57 -25.45 2.61 13.65
C ALA A 57 -24.58 3.77 14.19
N ARG A 58 -25.01 4.43 15.27
CA ARG A 58 -24.29 5.57 15.89
C ARG A 58 -22.91 5.17 16.44
N ASN A 59 -22.76 3.92 16.88
CA ASN A 59 -21.49 3.43 17.43
C ASN A 59 -20.45 3.13 16.35
N LEU A 60 -20.89 2.99 15.10
CA LEU A 60 -20.03 2.74 13.93
C LEU A 60 -20.27 3.78 12.82
N ASP A 61 -20.54 5.02 13.19
CA ASP A 61 -20.75 6.14 12.27
C ASP A 61 -19.40 6.74 11.81
N PHE A 62 -18.54 5.90 11.24
CA PHE A 62 -17.20 6.29 10.78
C PHE A 62 -16.89 5.85 9.36
N ILE A 63 -17.84 5.21 8.67
CA ILE A 63 -17.76 4.90 7.24
C ILE A 63 -18.85 5.69 6.50
N PRO A 64 -18.54 6.32 5.35
CA PRO A 64 -19.57 6.98 4.55
C PRO A 64 -20.68 5.99 4.15
N GLN A 65 -21.90 6.48 4.03
CA GLN A 65 -23.01 5.66 3.54
C GLN A 65 -22.64 5.09 2.16
N THR A 66 -22.66 3.77 2.02
CA THR A 66 -22.09 3.07 0.87
C THR A 66 -23.08 2.04 0.33
N PHE A 67 -23.05 1.80 -0.98
CA PHE A 67 -23.95 0.89 -1.69
C PHE A 67 -23.14 0.04 -2.66
N VAL A 68 -23.44 -1.25 -2.73
CA VAL A 68 -22.83 -2.21 -3.65
C VAL A 68 -23.77 -2.43 -4.83
N LEU A 69 -23.41 -1.91 -5.99
CA LEU A 69 -24.20 -2.06 -7.21
C LEU A 69 -23.81 -3.34 -7.98
N PRO A 70 -24.75 -3.94 -8.73
CA PRO A 70 -26.14 -3.50 -8.96
C PRO A 70 -27.13 -3.85 -7.84
N ASN A 71 -26.73 -4.66 -6.86
CA ASN A 71 -27.63 -5.25 -5.86
C ASN A 71 -28.38 -4.20 -5.01
N GLU A 72 -27.75 -3.06 -4.71
CA GLU A 72 -28.27 -2.03 -3.80
C GLU A 72 -28.69 -0.74 -4.54
N SER A 73 -29.10 -0.86 -5.80
CA SER A 73 -29.47 0.29 -6.64
C SER A 73 -30.68 1.04 -6.10
N ARG A 74 -31.67 0.33 -5.57
CA ARG A 74 -32.90 0.93 -5.03
C ARG A 74 -32.63 1.71 -3.74
N GLU A 75 -31.75 1.18 -2.90
CA GLU A 75 -31.30 1.78 -1.67
C GLU A 75 -30.51 3.06 -1.95
N LEU A 76 -29.62 3.04 -2.96
CA LEU A 76 -28.92 4.23 -3.44
C LEU A 76 -29.89 5.31 -3.93
N LEU A 77 -30.88 4.96 -4.76
CA LEU A 77 -31.88 5.91 -5.25
C LEU A 77 -32.67 6.53 -4.08
N THR A 78 -33.11 5.70 -3.13
CA THR A 78 -33.82 6.15 -1.93
C THR A 78 -32.98 7.13 -1.10
N ALA A 79 -31.70 6.83 -0.91
CA ALA A 79 -30.78 7.72 -0.19
C ALA A 79 -30.54 9.02 -0.96
N HIS A 80 -30.40 8.96 -2.29
CA HIS A 80 -30.25 10.13 -3.13
C HIS A 80 -31.46 11.06 -3.10
N PHE A 81 -32.68 10.52 -3.09
CA PHE A 81 -33.89 11.32 -2.92
C PHE A 81 -33.91 12.10 -1.59
N ARG A 82 -33.34 11.54 -0.52
CA ARG A 82 -33.33 12.16 0.82
C ARG A 82 -32.24 13.21 0.99
N TYR A 83 -30.99 12.86 0.68
CA TYR A 83 -29.83 13.68 1.05
C TYR A 83 -29.29 14.52 -0.10
N ARG A 84 -29.58 14.12 -1.35
CA ARG A 84 -28.96 14.61 -2.58
C ARG A 84 -27.42 14.42 -2.57
N GLY A 85 -26.89 13.98 -3.71
CA GLY A 85 -25.45 13.69 -3.87
C GLY A 85 -24.65 14.98 -4.03
N PRO A 86 -23.34 14.95 -3.74
CA PRO A 86 -22.41 14.14 -4.52
C PRO A 86 -22.14 12.73 -3.99
N TRP A 87 -21.90 11.80 -4.92
CA TRP A 87 -21.55 10.40 -4.69
C TRP A 87 -20.21 10.07 -5.33
N ILE A 88 -19.35 9.32 -4.65
CA ILE A 88 -18.09 8.82 -5.19
C ILE A 88 -18.25 7.36 -5.62
N VAL A 89 -18.00 7.10 -6.90
CA VAL A 89 -18.03 5.77 -7.50
C VAL A 89 -16.62 5.18 -7.46
N LYS A 90 -16.50 3.94 -7.00
CA LYS A 90 -15.23 3.22 -6.85
C LYS A 90 -15.38 1.78 -7.35
N PRO A 91 -14.38 1.21 -8.05
CA PRO A 91 -14.39 -0.22 -8.36
C PRO A 91 -14.19 -1.07 -7.10
N LYS A 92 -14.78 -2.28 -7.07
CA LYS A 92 -14.71 -3.20 -5.90
C LYS A 92 -13.29 -3.59 -5.50
N ALA A 93 -12.48 -3.99 -6.47
CA ALA A 93 -11.15 -4.56 -6.28
C ALA A 93 -10.07 -3.78 -7.06
N SER A 94 -10.13 -2.45 -6.99
CA SER A 94 -9.11 -1.55 -7.56
C SER A 94 -8.41 -0.73 -6.49
N SER A 95 -7.27 -0.16 -6.86
CA SER A 95 -6.35 0.62 -6.01
C SER A 95 -5.74 1.77 -6.81
N ARG A 96 -5.01 2.66 -6.14
CA ARG A 96 -4.28 3.81 -6.75
C ARG A 96 -5.20 4.88 -7.37
N GLY A 97 -6.43 5.00 -6.88
CA GLY A 97 -7.42 5.96 -7.37
C GLY A 97 -8.01 5.64 -8.76
N ARG A 98 -7.75 4.45 -9.30
CA ARG A 98 -8.16 4.07 -10.67
C ARG A 98 -9.66 3.79 -10.76
N GLY A 99 -10.30 4.36 -11.80
CA GLY A 99 -11.73 4.20 -12.07
C GLY A 99 -12.63 4.91 -11.07
N ILE A 100 -12.07 5.82 -10.26
CA ILE A 100 -12.82 6.62 -9.31
C ILE A 100 -13.30 7.90 -9.99
N TYR A 101 -14.57 8.20 -9.84
CA TYR A 101 -15.18 9.44 -10.30
C TYR A 101 -16.32 9.84 -9.38
N ILE A 102 -16.70 11.12 -9.40
CA ILE A 102 -17.75 11.67 -8.56
C ILE A 102 -18.95 12.02 -9.45
N VAL A 103 -20.14 11.72 -8.98
CA VAL A 103 -21.41 11.99 -9.67
C VAL A 103 -22.39 12.67 -8.73
N ASN A 104 -23.12 13.66 -9.24
CA ASN A 104 -24.16 14.35 -8.45
C ASN A 104 -25.50 13.62 -8.48
N SER A 105 -25.71 12.72 -9.44
CA SER A 105 -26.93 11.91 -9.57
C SER A 105 -26.55 10.46 -9.89
N PRO A 106 -27.22 9.45 -9.27
CA PRO A 106 -27.04 8.03 -9.60
C PRO A 106 -27.27 7.70 -11.09
N GLU A 107 -28.07 8.48 -11.80
CA GLU A 107 -28.32 8.27 -13.25
C GLU A 107 -27.07 8.45 -14.12
N LYS A 108 -26.06 9.16 -13.61
CA LYS A 108 -24.79 9.40 -14.31
C LYS A 108 -23.77 8.28 -14.10
N ILE A 109 -24.16 7.17 -13.46
CA ILE A 109 -23.31 6.00 -13.28
C ILE A 109 -23.33 5.19 -14.58
N LEU A 110 -22.21 5.19 -15.31
CA LEU A 110 -22.13 4.70 -16.70
C LEU A 110 -21.66 3.24 -16.82
N THR A 111 -21.82 2.43 -15.78
CA THR A 111 -21.27 1.06 -15.78
C THR A 111 -22.24 0.03 -15.23
N ASP A 112 -22.35 -1.08 -15.97
CA ASP A 112 -23.06 -2.29 -15.56
C ASP A 112 -22.15 -3.22 -14.71
N GLU A 113 -20.88 -2.86 -14.54
CA GLU A 113 -19.96 -3.62 -13.70
C GLU A 113 -20.28 -3.43 -12.22
N SER A 114 -19.89 -4.43 -11.43
CA SER A 114 -20.15 -4.37 -10.01
C SER A 114 -19.20 -3.39 -9.30
N ILE A 115 -19.77 -2.28 -8.84
CA ILE A 115 -19.06 -1.14 -8.25
C ILE A 115 -19.56 -0.83 -6.84
N ILE A 116 -18.87 0.10 -6.20
CA ILE A 116 -19.20 0.63 -4.88
C ILE A 116 -19.48 2.12 -5.05
N VAL A 117 -20.62 2.57 -4.56
CA VAL A 117 -21.02 3.97 -4.57
C VAL A 117 -21.11 4.42 -3.13
N ALA A 118 -20.30 5.41 -2.73
CA ALA A 118 -20.31 5.94 -1.38
C ALA A 118 -20.67 7.42 -1.37
N GLN A 119 -21.23 7.90 -0.28
CA GLN A 119 -21.45 9.32 -0.07
C GLN A 119 -20.10 10.05 -0.13
N TYR A 120 -20.04 11.13 -0.90
CA TYR A 120 -18.84 11.95 -0.96
C TYR A 120 -18.78 12.89 0.25
N ILE A 121 -17.66 12.88 0.96
CA ILE A 121 -17.42 13.81 2.06
C ILE A 121 -17.04 15.16 1.45
N ASN A 122 -18.02 16.07 1.40
CA ASN A 122 -17.90 17.35 0.69
C ASN A 122 -17.18 18.45 1.48
N ASN A 123 -17.09 18.31 2.80
CA ASN A 123 -16.42 19.27 3.67
C ASN A 123 -15.20 18.60 4.35
N PRO A 124 -14.16 18.24 3.60
CA PRO A 124 -12.94 17.69 4.19
C PRO A 124 -12.19 18.77 4.99
N LEU A 125 -11.40 18.35 5.97
CA LEU A 125 -10.36 19.21 6.55
C LEU A 125 -9.41 19.66 5.43
N LEU A 126 -9.17 20.98 5.37
CA LEU A 126 -8.27 21.59 4.41
C LEU A 126 -7.04 22.13 5.13
N VAL A 127 -5.86 21.83 4.60
CA VAL A 127 -4.58 22.43 5.01
C VAL A 127 -4.09 23.29 3.86
N ASP A 128 -3.91 24.59 4.10
CA ASP A 128 -3.58 25.58 3.06
C ASP A 128 -4.51 25.54 1.82
N GLY A 129 -5.78 25.17 2.06
CA GLY A 129 -6.80 25.01 1.02
C GLY A 129 -6.74 23.70 0.23
N HIS A 130 -5.86 22.76 0.57
CA HIS A 130 -5.76 21.46 -0.09
C HIS A 130 -6.44 20.37 0.72
N LYS A 131 -7.18 19.49 0.02
CA LYS A 131 -7.74 18.27 0.61
C LYS A 131 -6.61 17.28 0.90
N CYS A 132 -6.67 16.61 2.05
CA CYS A 132 -5.70 15.57 2.39
C CYS A 132 -6.34 14.29 2.92
N ASP A 133 -5.65 13.15 2.74
CA ASP A 133 -5.98 11.90 3.42
C ASP A 133 -4.77 11.35 4.20
N LEU A 134 -5.06 10.59 5.25
CA LEU A 134 -4.08 9.93 6.09
C LEU A 134 -3.87 8.50 5.61
N ARG A 135 -2.62 8.10 5.49
CA ARG A 135 -2.18 6.70 5.41
C ARG A 135 -1.58 6.32 6.74
N LEU A 136 -2.28 5.49 7.50
CA LEU A 136 -1.82 4.95 8.77
C LEU A 136 -1.41 3.49 8.61
N TYR A 137 -0.39 3.06 9.35
CA TYR A 137 0.15 1.71 9.30
C TYR A 137 -0.26 0.93 10.53
N VAL A 138 -1.05 -0.12 10.35
CA VAL A 138 -1.59 -0.93 11.45
C VAL A 138 -1.08 -2.35 11.33
N ALA A 139 -0.38 -2.83 12.35
CA ALA A 139 0.06 -4.21 12.43
C ALA A 139 -0.90 -5.03 13.31
N VAL A 140 -1.44 -6.10 12.75
CA VAL A 140 -2.13 -7.14 13.53
C VAL A 140 -1.18 -8.33 13.63
N THR A 141 -0.80 -8.68 14.86
CA THR A 141 0.13 -9.81 15.08
C THR A 141 -0.61 -11.07 15.48
N ASN A 142 -1.86 -10.98 15.96
CA ASN A 142 -2.68 -12.12 16.31
C ASN A 142 -4.16 -11.73 16.36
N TYR A 143 -5.07 -12.70 16.15
CA TYR A 143 -6.53 -12.50 16.21
C TYR A 143 -7.22 -13.18 17.40
N ASP A 144 -6.52 -14.08 18.10
CA ASP A 144 -7.04 -14.81 19.28
C ASP A 144 -5.85 -15.21 20.18
N PRO A 145 -5.47 -14.46 21.23
CA PRO A 145 -6.00 -13.15 21.57
C PRO A 145 -5.63 -12.11 20.50
N LEU A 146 -6.52 -11.16 20.29
CA LEU A 146 -6.39 -10.09 19.31
C LEU A 146 -5.34 -9.07 19.79
N LEU A 147 -4.36 -8.79 18.94
CA LEU A 147 -3.28 -7.83 19.19
C LEU A 147 -3.21 -6.84 18.03
N ILE A 148 -3.55 -5.58 18.30
CA ILE A 148 -3.59 -4.50 17.30
C ILE A 148 -2.58 -3.43 17.69
N TYR A 149 -1.68 -3.12 16.76
CA TYR A 149 -0.69 -2.07 16.91
C TYR A 149 -0.87 -1.00 15.84
N LEU A 150 -0.85 0.27 16.24
CA LEU A 150 -0.76 1.42 15.35
C LEU A 150 0.68 1.92 15.35
N TYR A 151 1.30 2.03 14.17
CA TYR A 151 2.61 2.65 14.06
C TYR A 151 2.52 4.14 14.43
N GLU A 152 3.51 4.64 15.16
CA GLU A 152 3.51 6.03 15.67
C GLU A 152 3.57 7.09 14.57
N GLU A 153 3.83 6.68 13.32
CA GLU A 153 3.92 7.55 12.17
C GLU A 153 3.06 7.11 10.99
N GLY A 154 2.78 8.06 10.10
CA GLY A 154 1.96 7.87 8.92
C GLY A 154 2.32 8.86 7.81
N LEU A 155 1.65 8.74 6.67
CA LEU A 155 1.79 9.69 5.57
C LEU A 155 0.49 10.46 5.38
N VAL A 156 0.59 11.78 5.35
CA VAL A 156 -0.49 12.68 4.92
C VAL A 156 -0.25 12.97 3.45
N ARG A 157 -1.24 12.71 2.60
CA ARG A 157 -1.13 12.95 1.16
C ARG A 157 -2.07 14.08 0.80
N PHE A 158 -1.56 15.08 0.10
CA PHE A 158 -2.35 16.22 -0.34
C PHE A 158 -2.80 16.04 -1.79
N ALA A 159 -4.01 16.51 -2.07
CA ALA A 159 -4.44 16.86 -3.42
C ALA A 159 -3.57 18.03 -3.91
N THR A 160 -3.24 18.06 -5.20
CA THR A 160 -2.37 19.11 -5.76
C THR A 160 -3.13 20.40 -6.06
N VAL A 161 -4.42 20.29 -6.34
CA VAL A 161 -5.28 21.44 -6.64
C VAL A 161 -6.06 21.81 -5.38
N LYS A 162 -6.12 23.11 -5.07
CA LYS A 162 -6.94 23.63 -3.97
C LYS A 162 -8.38 23.18 -4.09
N TYR A 163 -8.95 22.80 -2.96
CA TYR A 163 -10.28 22.22 -2.90
C TYR A 163 -11.36 23.28 -3.09
N ASP A 164 -12.30 22.98 -3.98
CA ASP A 164 -13.55 23.70 -4.14
C ASP A 164 -14.70 22.69 -4.05
N GLY A 165 -15.63 22.94 -3.12
CA GLY A 165 -16.82 22.11 -2.90
C GLY A 165 -17.93 22.34 -3.93
N GLY A 166 -17.74 23.25 -4.89
CA GLY A 166 -18.68 23.57 -5.95
C GLY A 166 -18.84 22.47 -7.00
N ASN A 167 -20.02 22.40 -7.60
CA ASN A 167 -20.35 21.40 -8.62
C ASN A 167 -19.55 21.53 -9.94
N GLN A 168 -18.87 22.66 -10.14
CA GLN A 168 -18.17 22.97 -11.39
C GLN A 168 -16.91 22.13 -11.60
N TYR A 169 -16.23 21.72 -10.51
CA TYR A 169 -14.92 21.07 -10.58
C TYR A 169 -14.92 19.59 -10.15
N VAL A 170 -16.10 19.00 -9.97
CA VAL A 170 -16.31 17.59 -9.58
C VAL A 170 -15.59 16.59 -10.48
N TRP A 171 -15.29 16.98 -11.73
CA TRP A 171 -14.56 16.18 -12.70
C TRP A 171 -13.03 16.17 -12.49
N ASN A 172 -12.45 17.07 -11.67
CA ASN A 172 -11.02 17.22 -11.47
C ASN A 172 -10.47 16.26 -10.39
N PRO A 173 -9.78 15.17 -10.78
CA PRO A 173 -9.29 14.19 -9.81
C PRO A 173 -8.17 14.75 -8.92
N CYS A 174 -7.35 15.69 -9.41
CA CYS A 174 -6.22 16.27 -8.65
C CYS A 174 -6.67 17.23 -7.54
N MET A 175 -7.96 17.58 -7.49
CA MET A 175 -8.61 18.31 -6.41
C MET A 175 -9.26 17.36 -5.40
N HIS A 176 -9.96 16.34 -5.90
CA HIS A 176 -10.83 15.51 -5.07
C HIS A 176 -10.19 14.22 -4.55
N LEU A 177 -9.10 13.75 -5.16
CA LEU A 177 -8.40 12.51 -4.84
C LEU A 177 -6.95 12.80 -4.39
N CYS A 178 -6.57 12.30 -3.22
CA CYS A 178 -5.25 12.54 -2.62
C CYS A 178 -4.23 11.46 -2.98
N ASN A 179 -4.58 10.49 -3.83
CA ASN A 179 -3.67 9.41 -4.19
C ASN A 179 -2.41 9.97 -4.88
N TYR A 180 -1.24 9.59 -4.37
CA TYR A 180 0.05 9.96 -4.96
C TYR A 180 0.16 9.60 -6.46
N SER A 181 -0.38 8.46 -6.88
CA SER A 181 -0.39 8.03 -8.28
C SER A 181 -1.12 8.97 -9.25
N ILE A 182 -2.07 9.76 -8.74
CA ILE A 182 -2.83 10.77 -9.49
C ILE A 182 -2.07 12.10 -9.48
N ASN A 183 -1.62 12.51 -8.30
CA ASN A 183 -1.07 13.85 -8.07
C ASN A 183 0.39 14.01 -8.52
N LYS A 184 1.20 12.94 -8.51
CA LYS A 184 2.66 13.02 -8.74
C LYS A 184 3.11 13.56 -10.10
N PHE A 185 2.19 13.62 -11.06
CA PHE A 185 2.46 14.12 -12.41
C PHE A 185 1.88 15.52 -12.66
N HIS A 186 1.14 16.07 -11.69
CA HIS A 186 0.61 17.43 -11.78
C HIS A 186 1.77 18.44 -11.68
N VAL A 187 1.68 19.53 -12.44
CA VAL A 187 2.76 20.52 -12.55
C VAL A 187 3.10 21.18 -11.21
N ASP A 188 2.09 21.44 -10.39
CA ASP A 188 2.24 22.06 -9.08
C ASP A 188 2.60 21.05 -7.97
N TYR A 189 2.81 19.76 -8.30
CA TYR A 189 3.13 18.75 -7.31
C TYR A 189 4.56 18.92 -6.79
N VAL A 190 4.68 19.53 -5.62
CA VAL A 190 5.95 19.67 -4.90
C VAL A 190 6.30 18.37 -4.17
N LYS A 191 7.42 17.74 -4.56
CA LYS A 191 8.08 16.66 -3.82
C LYS A 191 9.05 17.24 -2.81
N SER A 192 9.04 16.74 -1.58
CA SER A 192 10.12 17.03 -0.64
C SER A 192 11.40 16.29 -1.08
N GLU A 193 12.50 17.04 -1.20
CA GLU A 193 13.84 16.51 -1.46
C GLU A 193 14.66 16.31 -0.18
N ASP A 194 14.16 16.79 0.96
CA ASP A 194 14.81 16.68 2.26
C ASP A 194 14.08 15.62 3.12
N PRO A 195 14.75 14.54 3.55
CA PRO A 195 14.16 13.52 4.43
C PRO A 195 13.78 14.04 5.82
N ASP A 196 14.30 15.20 6.22
CA ASP A 196 14.01 15.86 7.50
C ASP A 196 12.93 16.95 7.38
N ALA A 197 12.51 17.29 6.16
CA ALA A 197 11.41 18.23 5.91
C ALA A 197 10.06 17.49 5.95
N GLU A 198 9.46 17.46 7.14
CA GLU A 198 8.24 16.70 7.46
C GLU A 198 6.93 17.37 6.99
N ASP A 199 6.96 18.67 6.74
CA ASP A 199 5.83 19.55 6.44
C ASP A 199 5.99 20.29 5.10
N VAL A 200 6.76 19.73 4.18
CA VAL A 200 7.06 20.36 2.89
C VAL A 200 6.42 19.64 1.72
N GLY A 201 5.75 20.42 0.86
CA GLY A 201 5.14 19.95 -0.37
C GLY A 201 3.85 19.15 -0.14
N HIS A 202 3.55 18.23 -1.06
CA HIS A 202 2.26 17.53 -1.10
C HIS A 202 2.27 16.18 -0.37
N LYS A 203 3.23 15.98 0.54
CA LYS A 203 3.30 14.79 1.39
C LYS A 203 3.93 15.16 2.73
N TRP A 204 3.18 15.02 3.82
CA TRP A 204 3.67 15.26 5.18
C TRP A 204 3.71 13.97 6.00
N THR A 205 4.39 14.02 7.15
CA THR A 205 4.23 12.99 8.20
C THR A 205 2.94 13.20 8.98
N LEU A 206 2.51 12.17 9.71
CA LEU A 206 1.38 12.28 10.63
C LEU A 206 1.72 13.29 11.75
N SER A 207 2.92 13.19 12.31
CA SER A 207 3.38 14.10 13.37
C SER A 207 3.38 15.56 12.93
N ALA A 208 3.77 15.87 11.69
CA ALA A 208 3.72 17.23 11.15
C ALA A 208 2.29 17.78 11.10
N LEU A 209 1.32 16.99 10.60
CA LEU A 209 -0.07 17.40 10.59
C LEU A 209 -0.62 17.60 12.01
N LEU A 210 -0.32 16.71 12.94
CA LEU A 210 -0.79 16.86 14.32
C LEU A 210 -0.18 18.10 14.97
N ARG A 211 1.12 18.37 14.80
CA ARG A 211 1.76 19.61 15.28
C ARG A 211 1.10 20.84 14.67
N HIS A 212 0.79 20.81 13.37
CA HIS A 212 0.07 21.89 12.69
C HIS A 212 -1.34 22.09 13.30
N LEU A 213 -2.14 21.04 13.43
CA LEU A 213 -3.48 21.10 14.02
C LEU A 213 -3.46 21.62 15.46
N ARG A 214 -2.49 21.17 16.27
CA ARG A 214 -2.32 21.66 17.63
C ARG A 214 -1.95 23.14 17.66
N SER A 215 -1.10 23.60 16.73
CA SER A 215 -0.71 25.01 16.64
C SER A 215 -1.88 25.95 16.31
N ILE A 216 -2.91 25.45 15.63
CA ILE A 216 -4.16 26.17 15.35
C ILE A 216 -5.26 25.91 16.40
N GLY A 217 -4.91 25.31 17.54
CA GLY A 217 -5.80 25.14 18.70
C GLY A 217 -6.74 23.94 18.65
N GLN A 218 -6.50 22.97 17.77
CA GLN A 218 -7.34 21.77 17.66
C GLN A 218 -6.91 20.66 18.62
N ASP A 219 -7.89 19.88 19.11
CA ASP A 219 -7.66 18.73 19.98
C ASP A 219 -7.21 17.49 19.18
N THR A 220 -5.89 17.39 19.02
CA THR A 220 -5.22 16.27 18.35
C THR A 220 -5.29 14.96 19.13
N GLU A 221 -5.44 15.02 20.45
CA GLU A 221 -5.54 13.83 21.28
C GLU A 221 -6.90 13.15 21.04
N LEU A 222 -7.99 13.92 21.09
CA LEU A 222 -9.33 13.43 20.76
C LEU A 222 -9.40 12.90 19.33
N LEU A 223 -8.77 13.58 18.37
CA LEU A 223 -8.66 13.10 17.00
C LEU A 223 -8.00 11.71 16.92
N MET A 224 -6.84 11.53 17.57
CA MET A 224 -6.15 10.25 17.60
C MET A 224 -6.94 9.17 18.35
N GLN A 225 -7.65 9.52 19.42
CA GLN A 225 -8.59 8.59 20.10
C GLN A 225 -9.69 8.10 19.14
N ARG A 226 -10.28 9.00 18.35
CA ARG A 226 -11.28 8.63 17.33
C ARG A 226 -10.67 7.78 16.20
N ILE A 227 -9.43 8.05 15.79
CA ILE A 227 -8.73 7.24 14.78
C ILE A 227 -8.46 5.82 15.29
N GLU A 228 -7.99 5.67 16.53
CA GLU A 228 -7.81 4.35 17.14
C GLU A 228 -9.14 3.59 17.25
N ASP A 229 -10.21 4.27 17.64
CA ASP A 229 -11.56 3.70 17.71
C ASP A 229 -12.02 3.12 16.37
N ILE A 230 -11.81 3.86 15.27
CA ILE A 230 -12.08 3.39 13.91
C ILE A 230 -11.30 2.12 13.61
N ILE A 231 -9.98 2.12 13.86
CA ILE A 231 -9.10 0.99 13.56
C ILE A 231 -9.55 -0.26 14.32
N ILE A 232 -9.79 -0.14 15.63
CA ILE A 232 -10.18 -1.26 16.48
C ILE A 232 -11.54 -1.81 16.05
N LYS A 233 -12.55 -0.95 15.86
CA LYS A 233 -13.89 -1.37 15.43
C LYS A 233 -13.89 -2.00 14.04
N SER A 234 -13.09 -1.49 13.10
CA SER A 234 -12.96 -2.11 11.77
C SER A 234 -12.35 -3.52 11.82
N ILE A 235 -11.35 -3.73 12.67
CA ILE A 235 -10.74 -5.06 12.85
C ILE A 235 -11.72 -5.99 13.56
N LEU A 236 -12.40 -5.54 14.62
CA LEU A 236 -13.42 -6.33 15.32
C LEU A 236 -14.57 -6.75 14.39
N ALA A 237 -15.04 -5.85 13.52
CA ALA A 237 -16.11 -6.13 12.57
C ALA A 237 -15.77 -7.24 11.55
N THR A 238 -14.49 -7.52 11.32
CA THR A 238 -14.00 -8.42 10.26
C THR A 238 -13.26 -9.65 10.79
N ALA A 239 -12.92 -9.65 12.09
CA ALA A 239 -12.09 -10.65 12.73
C ALA A 239 -12.70 -12.07 12.74
N SER A 240 -14.01 -12.20 12.90
CA SER A 240 -14.76 -13.48 12.83
C SER A 240 -14.40 -14.30 11.57
N GLY A 241 -14.45 -13.67 10.40
CA GLY A 241 -14.15 -14.29 9.11
C GLY A 241 -12.68 -14.72 8.99
N ILE A 242 -11.77 -13.91 9.54
CA ILE A 242 -10.33 -14.18 9.56
C ILE A 242 -10.01 -15.32 10.53
N ILE A 243 -10.55 -15.30 11.75
CA ILE A 243 -10.40 -16.38 12.76
C ILE A 243 -10.92 -17.70 12.20
N SER A 244 -12.07 -17.70 11.52
CA SER A 244 -12.59 -18.88 10.82
C SER A 244 -11.62 -19.38 9.74
N GLY A 245 -11.03 -18.46 8.96
CA GLY A 245 -10.01 -18.79 7.96
C GLY A 245 -8.75 -19.39 8.57
N ILE A 246 -8.28 -18.86 9.71
CA ILE A 246 -7.13 -19.37 10.46
C ILE A 246 -7.42 -20.80 10.90
N LYS A 247 -8.55 -21.04 11.57
CA LYS A 247 -8.96 -22.37 12.06
C LYS A 247 -9.11 -23.39 10.93
N GLN A 248 -9.52 -22.97 9.73
CA GLN A 248 -9.75 -23.87 8.60
C GLN A 248 -8.48 -24.20 7.79
N PHE A 249 -7.60 -23.23 7.56
CA PHE A 249 -6.51 -23.37 6.57
C PHE A 249 -5.13 -23.57 7.19
N VAL A 250 -4.97 -23.30 8.48
CA VAL A 250 -3.72 -23.54 9.18
C VAL A 250 -3.81 -24.94 9.79
N LYS A 251 -3.04 -25.91 9.28
CA LYS A 251 -3.05 -27.35 9.69
C LYS A 251 -2.77 -27.59 11.18
N HIS A 252 -2.31 -26.55 11.84
CA HIS A 252 -1.92 -26.51 13.22
C HIS A 252 -2.75 -25.46 13.97
N PRO A 253 -4.09 -25.57 14.03
CA PRO A 253 -4.88 -24.68 14.87
C PRO A 253 -4.40 -24.84 16.32
N ASP A 254 -4.14 -26.07 16.73
CA ASP A 254 -3.50 -26.44 17.98
C ASP A 254 -1.96 -26.27 17.93
N THR A 255 -1.35 -25.51 17.04
CA THR A 255 0.09 -25.19 17.22
C THR A 255 0.33 -23.70 17.13
N CYS A 256 -0.60 -22.96 16.52
CA CYS A 256 -0.95 -21.66 17.06
C CYS A 256 -1.48 -21.75 18.51
N PHE A 257 -2.16 -22.84 18.89
CA PHE A 257 -2.83 -23.00 20.21
C PHE A 257 -2.85 -24.44 20.79
N GLY A 258 -1.76 -25.23 20.84
CA GLY A 258 -1.80 -26.55 21.57
C GLY A 258 -0.92 -27.77 21.18
N ASN A 259 0.20 -27.99 21.89
CA ASN A 259 0.81 -29.32 22.11
C ASN A 259 1.68 -29.95 21.00
N TYR A 260 2.96 -29.53 20.93
CA TYR A 260 4.13 -30.33 21.34
C TYR A 260 5.37 -29.43 21.23
N ILE A 261 6.06 -29.26 22.35
CA ILE A 261 7.33 -28.54 22.45
C ILE A 261 8.44 -29.49 21.98
N VAL A 262 9.27 -29.06 21.02
CA VAL A 262 10.69 -29.43 21.06
C VAL A 262 11.43 -28.17 21.50
N ILE A 263 12.15 -28.31 22.61
CA ILE A 263 12.98 -27.26 23.21
C ILE A 263 14.06 -26.87 22.20
N MET A 264 13.86 -25.73 21.54
CA MET A 264 14.89 -24.91 20.90
C MET A 264 14.45 -23.45 21.12
N ASP A 265 14.96 -22.84 22.18
CA ASP A 265 15.05 -21.39 22.42
C ASP A 265 13.86 -20.48 22.02
N SER A 266 13.10 -20.05 23.05
CA SER A 266 12.54 -18.69 23.23
C SER A 266 11.63 -18.04 22.17
N ASN A 267 11.16 -18.70 21.11
CA ASN A 267 10.31 -18.05 20.10
C ASN A 267 8.88 -18.62 20.07
N VAL A 268 7.91 -17.80 20.51
CA VAL A 268 6.47 -18.17 20.54
C VAL A 268 5.79 -17.84 19.19
N LEU A 269 4.82 -18.68 18.85
CA LEU A 269 4.22 -18.84 17.52
C LEU A 269 3.01 -17.92 17.30
N SER A 270 3.21 -16.77 16.63
CA SER A 270 2.21 -16.25 15.69
C SER A 270 2.59 -16.63 14.27
N ILE A 271 1.77 -17.39 13.53
CA ILE A 271 2.12 -17.82 12.16
C ILE A 271 2.08 -16.65 11.17
N GLY A 272 1.33 -15.58 11.47
CA GLY A 272 1.09 -14.46 10.58
C GLY A 272 1.38 -13.11 11.25
N VAL A 273 1.94 -12.18 10.50
CA VAL A 273 1.80 -10.75 10.79
C VAL A 273 1.06 -10.13 9.63
N GLU A 274 0.23 -9.13 9.87
CA GLU A 274 -0.37 -8.39 8.77
C GLU A 274 -0.21 -6.89 8.97
N LEU A 275 0.37 -6.23 7.96
CA LEU A 275 0.56 -4.79 7.94
C LEU A 275 -0.46 -4.16 7.00
N PHE A 276 -1.50 -3.57 7.58
CA PHE A 276 -2.53 -2.85 6.85
C PHE A 276 -2.15 -1.38 6.64
N GLY A 277 -2.54 -0.82 5.49
CA GLY A 277 -2.58 0.62 5.27
C GLY A 277 -4.01 1.14 5.39
N PHE A 278 -4.33 1.84 6.47
CA PHE A 278 -5.62 2.49 6.64
C PHE A 278 -5.62 3.85 5.94
N ASP A 279 -6.61 4.08 5.08
CA ASP A 279 -6.85 5.37 4.42
C ASP A 279 -8.00 6.08 5.15
N ILE A 280 -7.68 7.16 5.86
CA ILE A 280 -8.64 7.93 6.67
C ILE A 280 -8.72 9.36 6.13
N LEU A 281 -9.92 9.88 5.97
CA LEU A 281 -10.18 11.29 5.66
C LEU A 281 -10.71 11.98 6.91
N ILE A 282 -10.18 13.16 7.25
CA ILE A 282 -10.71 13.99 8.33
C ILE A 282 -11.63 15.05 7.70
N ASP A 283 -12.80 15.28 8.27
CA ASP A 283 -13.69 16.37 7.87
C ASP A 283 -13.42 17.68 8.62
N ASP A 284 -14.09 18.75 8.22
CA ASP A 284 -13.98 20.09 8.80
C ASP A 284 -14.38 20.16 10.28
N THR A 285 -15.09 19.15 10.80
CA THR A 285 -15.44 19.00 12.23
C THR A 285 -14.45 18.13 13.02
N LEU A 286 -13.32 17.76 12.41
CA LEU A 286 -12.35 16.80 12.94
C LEU A 286 -12.96 15.44 13.27
N LYS A 287 -13.97 15.01 12.50
CA LYS A 287 -14.43 13.63 12.51
C LYS A 287 -13.63 12.84 11.47
N PRO A 288 -12.92 11.77 11.88
CA PRO A 288 -12.25 10.88 10.95
C PRO A 288 -13.23 9.90 10.31
N TRP A 289 -13.01 9.61 9.03
CA TRP A 289 -13.80 8.71 8.20
C TRP A 289 -12.91 7.67 7.54
N LEU A 290 -13.26 6.39 7.67
CA LEU A 290 -12.58 5.30 7.00
C LEU A 290 -12.95 5.27 5.51
N LEU A 291 -11.95 5.39 4.63
CA LEU A 291 -12.15 5.31 3.19
C LEU A 291 -11.90 3.91 2.62
N GLU A 292 -10.81 3.27 3.04
CA GLU A 292 -10.42 1.91 2.65
C GLU A 292 -9.31 1.36 3.57
N VAL A 293 -9.12 0.04 3.55
CA VAL A 293 -7.98 -0.64 4.17
C VAL A 293 -7.20 -1.40 3.09
N ASN A 294 -5.90 -1.16 3.00
CA ASN A 294 -5.02 -1.73 1.98
C ASN A 294 -4.23 -2.91 2.56
N LEU A 295 -4.32 -4.07 1.90
CA LEU A 295 -3.62 -5.32 2.28
C LEU A 295 -2.10 -5.19 2.27
N THR A 296 -1.58 -4.59 1.21
CA THR A 296 -0.16 -4.32 1.03
C THR A 296 0.00 -2.84 0.74
N PRO A 297 0.11 -1.99 1.78
CA PRO A 297 0.35 -0.57 1.55
C PRO A 297 1.61 -0.40 0.70
N SER A 298 1.62 0.59 -0.20
CA SER A 298 2.77 0.81 -1.07
C SER A 298 4.02 1.12 -0.24
N LEU A 299 5.01 0.23 -0.34
CA LEU A 299 6.35 0.40 0.25
C LEU A 299 7.35 1.04 -0.74
N GLY A 300 6.89 1.53 -1.90
CA GLY A 300 7.73 2.24 -2.86
C GLY A 300 8.31 3.50 -2.23
N CYS A 301 9.58 3.76 -2.48
CA CYS A 301 10.33 4.87 -1.87
C CYS A 301 10.69 5.91 -2.95
N ASP A 302 9.71 6.73 -3.31
CA ASP A 302 9.86 7.72 -4.39
C ASP A 302 10.36 9.09 -3.89
N SER A 303 10.47 9.26 -2.57
CA SER A 303 11.02 10.46 -1.91
C SER A 303 11.87 10.07 -0.70
N PRO A 304 12.84 10.90 -0.30
CA PRO A 304 13.66 10.65 0.90
C PRO A 304 12.83 10.42 2.17
N LEU A 305 11.72 11.15 2.31
CA LEU A 305 10.75 10.95 3.40
C LEU A 305 10.16 9.52 3.39
N ASP A 306 9.81 8.99 2.22
CA ASP A 306 9.32 7.61 2.10
C ASP A 306 10.38 6.60 2.57
N VAL A 307 11.65 6.80 2.18
CA VAL A 307 12.75 5.92 2.57
C VAL A 307 12.87 5.89 4.09
N ARG A 308 12.91 7.07 4.73
CA ARG A 308 13.09 7.20 6.18
C ARG A 308 11.96 6.53 6.95
N LEU A 309 10.70 6.85 6.62
CA LEU A 309 9.54 6.31 7.32
C LEU A 309 9.36 4.81 7.07
N LYS A 310 9.41 4.38 5.81
CA LYS A 310 9.08 2.98 5.45
C LYS A 310 10.18 2.00 5.83
N SER A 311 11.45 2.41 5.79
CA SER A 311 12.54 1.54 6.25
C SER A 311 12.46 1.29 7.75
N ALA A 312 12.21 2.33 8.55
CA ALA A 312 11.98 2.21 9.99
C ALA A 312 10.75 1.35 10.29
N LEU A 313 9.63 1.60 9.61
CA LEU A 313 8.39 0.83 9.74
C LEU A 313 8.61 -0.68 9.53
N ILE A 314 9.34 -1.06 8.48
CA ILE A 314 9.59 -2.48 8.17
C ILE A 314 10.60 -3.08 9.15
N ALA A 315 11.63 -2.35 9.56
CA ALA A 315 12.58 -2.81 10.57
C ALA A 315 11.88 -3.09 11.91
N ASP A 316 11.04 -2.16 12.35
CA ASP A 316 10.26 -2.29 13.59
C ASP A 316 9.23 -3.41 13.47
N LEU A 317 8.59 -3.59 12.32
CA LEU A 317 7.63 -4.67 12.09
C LEU A 317 8.31 -6.03 12.23
N LEU A 318 9.46 -6.23 11.59
CA LEU A 318 10.21 -7.49 11.69
C LEU A 318 10.71 -7.76 13.11
N THR A 319 11.06 -6.69 13.85
CA THR A 319 11.48 -6.76 15.26
C THR A 319 10.33 -7.11 16.20
N LEU A 320 9.16 -6.48 15.99
CA LEU A 320 7.90 -6.78 16.68
C LEU A 320 7.50 -8.25 16.51
N VAL A 321 7.56 -8.75 15.28
CA VAL A 321 7.24 -10.16 14.94
C VAL A 321 8.19 -11.15 15.63
N GLY A 322 9.43 -10.73 15.91
CA GLY A 322 10.42 -11.61 16.52
C GLY A 322 10.77 -12.80 15.63
N VAL A 323 11.22 -12.51 14.41
CA VAL A 323 11.55 -13.54 13.41
C VAL A 323 12.57 -14.51 13.99
N PRO A 324 12.25 -15.81 14.09
CA PRO A 324 13.18 -16.77 14.66
C PRO A 324 14.32 -17.05 13.69
N ALA A 325 15.56 -16.83 14.14
CA ALA A 325 16.78 -17.17 13.40
C ALA A 325 17.09 -18.67 13.54
N VAL A 326 16.21 -19.52 12.97
CA VAL A 326 16.44 -20.98 12.94
C VAL A 326 17.43 -21.31 11.84
N ASP A 327 18.62 -21.78 12.24
CA ASP A 327 19.68 -22.25 11.34
C ASP A 327 19.15 -23.42 10.48
N PRO A 328 19.29 -23.37 9.14
CA PRO A 328 18.97 -24.48 8.24
C PRO A 328 19.52 -25.86 8.65
N ILE A 329 20.66 -25.89 9.34
CA ILE A 329 21.38 -27.10 9.76
C ILE A 329 20.81 -27.69 11.06
N LEU A 330 20.30 -26.84 11.96
CA LEU A 330 19.67 -27.23 13.23
C LEU A 330 18.17 -27.53 13.10
N ARG A 331 17.62 -27.43 11.89
CA ARG A 331 16.22 -27.78 11.62
C ARG A 331 16.01 -29.26 11.97
N PRO A 332 14.96 -29.61 12.74
CA PRO A 332 14.62 -31.01 12.97
C PRO A 332 14.41 -31.66 11.61
N LYS A 333 15.35 -32.52 11.19
CA LYS A 333 15.08 -33.47 10.11
C LYS A 333 13.96 -34.35 10.65
N ASN A 334 12.93 -34.63 9.85
CA ASN A 334 11.89 -35.59 10.21
C ASN A 334 12.54 -36.91 10.64
N SER A 335 12.75 -37.12 11.94
CA SER A 335 13.29 -38.35 12.49
C SER A 335 12.55 -38.66 13.77
N SER A 336 11.71 -39.68 13.65
CA SER A 336 11.19 -40.56 14.69
C SER A 336 12.06 -40.70 15.94
N LEU A 337 11.39 -40.64 17.10
CA LEU A 337 11.60 -41.41 18.35
C LEU A 337 12.97 -41.36 19.08
N HIS A 338 12.86 -41.02 20.38
CA HIS A 338 13.73 -41.39 21.51
C HIS A 338 15.24 -41.11 21.45
N ARG A 339 15.71 -40.11 22.23
CA ARG A 339 16.67 -40.35 23.33
C ARG A 339 16.80 -39.14 24.27
N SER A 340 16.67 -39.38 25.56
CA SER A 340 16.94 -38.42 26.64
C SER A 340 18.44 -38.18 26.81
N VAL A 341 18.90 -36.93 26.73
CA VAL A 341 20.25 -36.54 27.18
C VAL A 341 20.15 -35.24 28.00
N LYS A 342 20.74 -35.26 29.20
CA LYS A 342 20.75 -34.15 30.18
C LYS A 342 21.63 -32.97 29.69
N PRO A 343 21.25 -31.70 29.92
CA PRO A 343 22.04 -30.57 29.42
C PRO A 343 23.13 -30.14 30.41
N ALA A 344 24.37 -30.05 29.91
CA ALA A 344 25.47 -29.34 30.56
C ALA A 344 25.47 -27.87 30.11
N LYS A 345 25.60 -26.96 31.07
CA LYS A 345 25.62 -25.50 30.88
C LYS A 345 26.87 -25.04 30.13
N ARG A 346 26.70 -24.24 29.07
CA ARG A 346 27.64 -23.17 28.70
C ARG A 346 26.97 -22.18 27.73
N MET A 347 26.63 -20.99 28.23
CA MET A 347 26.21 -19.85 27.41
C MET A 347 27.47 -19.18 26.82
N THR A 348 27.56 -19.11 25.50
CA THR A 348 28.45 -18.18 24.80
C THR A 348 27.63 -16.98 24.33
N SER A 349 28.08 -15.80 24.72
CA SER A 349 27.46 -14.49 24.48
C SER A 349 27.40 -14.15 22.99
N CYS A 350 26.20 -14.03 22.42
CA CYS A 350 25.98 -13.40 21.12
C CYS A 350 26.05 -11.87 21.27
N ARG A 351 26.86 -11.23 20.43
CA ARG A 351 27.17 -9.79 20.44
C ARG A 351 25.90 -8.95 20.20
N ARG A 352 25.44 -8.21 21.21
CA ARG A 352 24.36 -7.21 21.09
C ARG A 352 24.80 -6.07 20.17
N VAL A 353 23.95 -5.66 19.25
CA VAL A 353 24.03 -4.34 18.61
C VAL A 353 23.52 -3.29 19.60
N HIS A 354 24.35 -2.28 19.88
CA HIS A 354 24.08 -1.20 20.83
C HIS A 354 23.21 -0.11 20.18
N SER A 355 21.90 -0.12 20.45
CA SER A 355 21.02 1.05 20.34
C SER A 355 20.09 1.16 21.55
N ALA A 356 20.60 0.81 22.73
CA ALA A 356 19.87 1.00 23.99
C ALA A 356 20.86 1.50 25.04
N GLU A 357 20.95 2.81 25.23
CA GLU A 357 21.56 3.37 26.43
C GLU A 357 20.66 3.04 27.63
N THR A 358 21.06 2.03 28.40
CA THR A 358 20.56 1.84 29.77
C THR A 358 21.75 1.64 30.70
N LEU A 359 21.93 2.59 31.61
CA LEU A 359 22.91 2.57 32.69
C LEU A 359 22.72 1.32 33.57
N ASN A 360 23.83 0.64 33.85
CA ASN A 360 23.89 -0.53 34.73
C ASN A 360 23.37 -0.23 36.14
N GLN A 361 22.22 -0.81 36.51
CA GLN A 361 21.82 -0.92 37.92
C GLN A 361 21.91 -2.38 38.37
N LYS A 362 22.81 -2.64 39.34
CA LYS A 362 22.98 -3.93 40.01
C LYS A 362 21.69 -4.32 40.75
N LYS A 363 20.96 -5.33 40.28
CA LYS A 363 19.84 -5.93 41.04
C LYS A 363 20.36 -6.73 42.24
N LYS A 364 20.07 -6.27 43.46
CA LYS A 364 20.07 -7.11 44.67
C LYS A 364 18.86 -8.04 44.64
N LYS A 365 19.07 -9.34 44.90
CA LYS A 365 18.00 -10.32 45.10
C LYS A 365 17.29 -10.03 46.42
N ILE A 366 15.99 -9.74 46.37
CA ILE A 366 15.08 -9.84 47.51
C ILE A 366 14.24 -11.09 47.26
N VAL A 367 14.30 -12.02 48.21
CA VAL A 367 13.43 -13.21 48.27
C VAL A 367 12.25 -12.84 49.15
N THR A 368 11.05 -12.84 48.59
CA THR A 368 9.80 -12.79 49.37
C THR A 368 8.92 -13.94 48.93
N ASN A 369 8.82 -14.94 49.80
CA ASN A 369 7.83 -16.00 49.74
C ASN A 369 6.46 -15.41 50.08
N THR A 370 5.51 -15.47 49.14
CA THR A 370 4.09 -15.36 49.47
C THR A 370 3.30 -16.30 48.58
N SER A 371 2.81 -17.35 49.21
CA SER A 371 1.86 -18.33 48.70
C SER A 371 0.48 -17.70 48.57
N ILE A 372 0.03 -17.47 47.33
CA ILE A 372 -1.39 -17.26 47.01
C ILE A 372 -1.75 -18.21 45.88
N THR A 373 -2.77 -19.01 46.11
CA THR A 373 -3.36 -20.03 45.24
C THR A 373 -3.87 -19.42 43.92
N LYS A 374 -2.98 -19.22 42.94
CA LYS A 374 -3.35 -19.02 41.53
C LYS A 374 -3.60 -20.39 40.89
N SER A 375 -4.78 -20.59 40.31
CA SER A 375 -5.01 -21.66 39.33
C SER A 375 -3.88 -21.63 38.30
N SER A 376 -3.07 -22.69 38.24
CA SER A 376 -1.88 -22.69 37.39
C SER A 376 -2.27 -22.54 35.93
N LEU A 377 -1.84 -21.44 35.29
CA LEU A 377 -2.00 -21.25 33.84
C LEU A 377 -1.41 -22.45 33.10
N SER A 378 -2.09 -22.94 32.07
CA SER A 378 -1.57 -24.00 31.22
C SER A 378 -0.27 -23.57 30.55
N SER A 379 0.55 -24.53 30.13
CA SER A 379 1.79 -24.26 29.38
C SER A 379 1.55 -23.42 28.12
N GLU A 380 0.36 -23.52 27.53
CA GLU A 380 -0.04 -22.71 26.39
C GLU A 380 -0.36 -21.27 26.76
N GLN A 381 -1.16 -21.07 27.81
CA GLN A 381 -1.51 -19.75 28.32
C GLN A 381 -0.26 -18.97 28.75
N GLN A 382 0.71 -19.65 29.39
CA GLN A 382 2.01 -19.08 29.74
C GLN A 382 2.82 -18.66 28.49
N ARG A 383 2.74 -19.41 27.39
CA ARG A 383 3.39 -19.05 26.12
C ARG A 383 2.73 -17.83 25.49
N ILE A 384 1.41 -17.77 25.42
CA ILE A 384 0.66 -16.61 24.90
C ILE A 384 1.05 -15.35 25.66
N LEU A 385 1.04 -15.42 27.00
CA LEU A 385 1.42 -14.29 27.86
C LEU A 385 2.88 -13.87 27.65
N SER A 386 3.79 -14.84 27.59
CA SER A 386 5.22 -14.56 27.36
C SER A 386 5.46 -13.94 25.97
N SER A 387 4.73 -14.40 24.96
CA SER A 387 4.79 -13.85 23.61
C SER A 387 4.30 -12.41 23.56
N ALA A 388 3.14 -12.13 24.15
CA ALA A 388 2.57 -10.79 24.16
C ALA A 388 3.50 -9.80 24.88
N LYS A 389 4.10 -10.21 26.01
CA LYS A 389 5.10 -9.41 26.72
C LYS A 389 6.36 -9.17 25.87
N ALA A 390 6.88 -10.20 25.22
CA ALA A 390 8.06 -10.08 24.37
C ALA A 390 7.82 -9.23 23.11
N GLN A 391 6.62 -9.32 22.50
CA GLN A 391 6.20 -8.45 21.39
C GLN A 391 6.12 -7.01 21.87
N PHE A 392 5.49 -6.78 23.02
CA PHE A 392 5.39 -5.45 23.61
C PHE A 392 6.78 -4.85 23.88
N GLU A 393 7.72 -5.59 24.46
CA GLU A 393 9.08 -5.11 24.74
C GLU A 393 9.87 -4.75 23.47
N ARG A 394 9.61 -5.42 22.34
CA ARG A 394 10.33 -5.26 21.08
C ARG A 394 9.57 -4.48 20.00
N ARG A 395 8.46 -3.83 20.35
CA ARG A 395 7.53 -3.20 19.40
C ARG A 395 8.10 -2.03 18.60
N GLY A 396 9.20 -1.43 19.03
CA GLY A 396 9.75 -0.23 18.37
C GLY A 396 8.73 0.91 18.30
N GLY A 397 8.57 1.50 17.12
CA GLY A 397 7.59 2.55 16.80
C GLY A 397 6.13 2.10 16.84
N PHE A 398 5.81 0.83 17.05
CA PHE A 398 4.44 0.36 17.18
C PHE A 398 3.86 0.61 18.58
N VAL A 399 2.67 1.19 18.64
CA VAL A 399 1.88 1.42 19.85
C VAL A 399 0.77 0.37 19.93
N LEU A 400 0.71 -0.38 21.04
CA LEU A 400 -0.37 -1.35 21.27
C LEU A 400 -1.67 -0.60 21.60
N ILE A 401 -2.64 -0.63 20.69
CA ILE A 401 -3.95 0.04 20.85
C ILE A 401 -5.04 -0.93 21.33
N PHE A 402 -4.84 -2.24 21.15
CA PHE A 402 -5.68 -3.28 21.75
C PHE A 402 -4.86 -4.57 22.02
N PRO A 403 -4.92 -5.18 23.22
CA PRO A 403 -5.68 -4.76 24.39
C PRO A 403 -4.89 -3.77 25.26
N SER A 404 -5.60 -2.81 25.85
CA SER A 404 -5.18 -1.91 26.93
C SER A 404 -6.33 -1.82 27.95
N PRO A 405 -6.12 -1.31 29.18
CA PRO A 405 -7.20 -1.16 30.15
C PRO A 405 -8.39 -0.36 29.60
N LYS A 406 -8.11 0.80 28.99
CA LYS A 406 -9.13 1.67 28.37
C LYS A 406 -9.81 1.00 27.17
N SER A 407 -9.05 0.37 26.27
CA SER A 407 -9.64 -0.30 25.11
C SER A 407 -10.43 -1.54 25.52
N TRP A 408 -10.06 -2.24 26.59
CA TRP A 408 -10.80 -3.39 27.08
C TRP A 408 -12.16 -2.98 27.64
N GLU A 409 -12.20 -1.91 28.45
CA GLU A 409 -13.44 -1.31 28.94
C GLU A 409 -14.37 -0.93 27.79
N LEU A 410 -13.83 -0.27 26.76
CA LEU A 410 -14.62 0.19 25.62
C LEU A 410 -15.07 -0.92 24.68
N TYR A 411 -14.26 -1.97 24.46
CA TYR A 411 -14.48 -2.90 23.35
C TYR A 411 -14.75 -4.36 23.74
N SER A 412 -14.60 -4.75 25.01
CA SER A 412 -14.83 -6.12 25.46
C SER A 412 -16.25 -6.62 25.15
N HIS A 413 -17.25 -5.74 25.13
CA HIS A 413 -18.63 -6.07 24.81
C HIS A 413 -18.88 -6.44 23.33
N TYR A 414 -17.91 -6.20 22.44
CA TYR A 414 -17.94 -6.70 21.06
C TYR A 414 -17.44 -8.16 20.96
N LEU A 415 -16.83 -8.69 22.02
CA LEU A 415 -16.32 -10.06 22.09
C LEU A 415 -17.34 -10.99 22.76
N ASP A 416 -17.40 -12.23 22.29
CA ASP A 416 -18.19 -13.27 22.94
C ASP A 416 -17.55 -13.59 24.32
N PRO A 417 -18.31 -13.55 25.43
CA PRO A 417 -17.73 -13.74 26.76
C PRO A 417 -17.06 -15.12 26.95
N ALA A 418 -17.57 -16.17 26.30
CA ALA A 418 -17.06 -17.53 26.45
C ALA A 418 -15.85 -17.78 25.55
N THR A 419 -15.91 -17.37 24.28
CA THR A 419 -14.91 -17.70 23.27
C THR A 419 -13.89 -16.58 23.05
N GLY A 420 -14.21 -15.34 23.40
CA GLY A 420 -13.39 -14.16 23.09
C GLY A 420 -13.39 -13.76 21.62
N ILE A 421 -14.20 -14.41 20.78
CA ILE A 421 -14.28 -14.13 19.34
C ILE A 421 -15.26 -12.96 19.11
N PRO A 422 -14.95 -12.00 18.23
CA PRO A 422 -15.87 -10.91 17.91
C PRO A 422 -17.23 -11.38 17.38
N VAL A 423 -18.31 -10.79 17.90
CA VAL A 423 -19.69 -11.21 17.66
C VAL A 423 -20.35 -10.32 16.59
N GLU A 424 -20.72 -10.90 15.45
CA GLU A 424 -21.43 -10.18 14.39
C GLU A 424 -22.95 -10.04 14.65
N LYS A 425 -23.56 -10.96 15.42
CA LYS A 425 -25.01 -11.04 15.66
C LYS A 425 -25.32 -11.21 17.14
N ASP A 426 -26.30 -10.48 17.66
CA ASP A 426 -26.76 -10.66 19.04
C ASP A 426 -27.27 -12.09 19.28
N LEU A 427 -26.86 -12.68 20.41
CA LEU A 427 -27.07 -14.08 20.77
C LEU A 427 -28.50 -14.42 21.24
N LEU A 428 -29.51 -13.61 20.93
CA LEU A 428 -30.90 -13.82 21.37
C LEU A 428 -31.74 -14.71 20.43
N GLY A 429 -31.11 -15.63 19.69
CA GLY A 429 -31.80 -16.63 18.87
C GLY A 429 -31.79 -18.02 19.54
N PRO A 430 -32.91 -18.75 19.64
CA PRO A 430 -32.93 -20.10 20.18
C PRO A 430 -32.48 -21.04 19.07
N ASN A 431 -31.19 -21.38 19.03
CA ASN A 431 -30.67 -22.66 18.52
C ASN A 431 -29.13 -22.59 18.37
N ARG A 432 -28.41 -23.03 19.40
CA ARG A 432 -27.46 -24.16 19.34
C ARG A 432 -26.70 -24.34 20.66
N THR A 433 -26.96 -25.46 21.30
CA THR A 433 -26.02 -26.17 22.17
C THR A 433 -24.83 -26.70 21.37
N GLN A 434 -23.62 -26.38 21.81
CA GLN A 434 -22.53 -27.35 22.02
C GLN A 434 -21.52 -26.70 22.97
N HIS A 435 -21.55 -27.14 24.24
CA HIS A 435 -20.52 -26.88 25.23
C HIS A 435 -19.21 -27.53 24.75
N VAL A 436 -18.34 -26.74 24.13
CA VAL A 436 -16.90 -26.95 24.22
C VAL A 436 -16.41 -25.81 25.09
N SER A 437 -15.72 -26.11 26.19
CA SER A 437 -15.09 -25.11 27.04
C SER A 437 -14.02 -24.35 26.24
N SER A 438 -14.45 -23.32 25.52
CA SER A 438 -13.57 -22.39 24.84
C SER A 438 -12.97 -21.49 25.90
N ILE A 439 -11.64 -21.37 25.92
CA ILE A 439 -10.96 -20.40 26.76
C ILE A 439 -11.03 -19.05 26.04
N ASN A 440 -11.53 -18.02 26.71
CA ASN A 440 -11.46 -16.65 26.20
C ASN A 440 -10.03 -16.13 26.38
N HIS A 441 -9.17 -16.33 25.36
CA HIS A 441 -7.77 -15.90 25.44
C HIS A 441 -7.62 -14.39 25.51
N ASN A 442 -8.56 -13.62 24.94
CA ASN A 442 -8.59 -12.17 25.05
C ASN A 442 -8.72 -11.74 26.52
N LEU A 443 -9.71 -12.29 27.24
CA LEU A 443 -9.95 -12.00 28.66
C LEU A 443 -8.78 -12.47 29.52
N MET A 444 -8.31 -13.71 29.29
CA MET A 444 -7.15 -14.25 29.98
C MET A 444 -5.93 -13.34 29.81
N LEU A 445 -5.63 -12.89 28.59
CA LEU A 445 -4.49 -12.03 28.34
C LEU A 445 -4.65 -10.68 29.05
N HIS A 446 -5.84 -10.07 28.99
CA HIS A 446 -6.14 -8.82 29.68
C HIS A 446 -5.93 -8.94 31.20
N GLU A 447 -6.51 -9.95 31.86
CA GLU A 447 -6.40 -10.13 33.31
C GLU A 447 -4.95 -10.39 33.77
N GLN A 448 -4.15 -11.08 32.96
CA GLN A 448 -2.75 -11.36 33.30
C GLN A 448 -1.81 -10.18 33.02
N LEU A 449 -2.16 -9.29 32.10
CA LEU A 449 -1.40 -8.06 31.83
C LEU A 449 -1.84 -6.90 32.75
N PHE A 450 -3.10 -6.87 33.16
CA PHE A 450 -3.74 -5.77 33.90
C PHE A 450 -4.62 -6.27 35.08
N PRO A 451 -4.02 -6.85 36.14
CA PRO A 451 -4.78 -7.42 37.27
C PRO A 451 -5.48 -6.35 38.14
N ALA A 452 -6.76 -6.57 38.46
CA ALA A 452 -7.63 -5.63 39.18
C ALA A 452 -7.21 -5.28 40.63
N THR A 453 -6.40 -6.11 41.28
CA THR A 453 -5.96 -5.92 42.69
C THR A 453 -4.76 -4.99 42.87
N SER A 454 -4.28 -4.34 41.81
CA SER A 454 -3.01 -3.59 41.81
C SER A 454 -3.17 -2.08 41.59
N TRP A 455 -4.20 -1.45 42.17
CA TRP A 455 -4.26 0.01 42.25
C TRP A 455 -3.26 0.61 43.27
N THR A 456 -2.52 -0.23 44.02
CA THR A 456 -1.60 0.22 45.10
C THR A 456 -0.22 -0.45 45.15
N SER A 457 0.24 -1.24 44.17
CA SER A 457 1.59 -1.84 44.23
C SER A 457 2.16 -2.26 42.86
N ASP A 458 3.15 -1.51 42.36
CA ASP A 458 4.30 -1.80 41.47
C ASP A 458 4.36 -3.03 40.50
N PHE A 459 3.26 -3.67 40.15
CA PHE A 459 3.18 -4.75 39.14
C PHE A 459 2.07 -4.51 38.10
N ILE A 460 1.95 -3.26 37.67
CA ILE A 460 1.26 -2.92 36.43
C ILE A 460 2.18 -3.41 35.27
N MET A 461 1.69 -3.75 34.07
CA MET A 461 2.41 -3.29 32.87
C MET A 461 2.15 -1.80 32.89
N PRO A 462 3.04 -0.94 33.42
CA PRO A 462 2.67 0.45 33.55
C PRO A 462 2.25 0.96 32.15
N GLU A 463 1.58 2.10 32.04
CA GLU A 463 2.03 2.98 30.97
C GLU A 463 3.55 3.12 31.20
N ILE A 464 4.34 2.24 30.56
CA ILE A 464 5.55 1.73 31.23
C ILE A 464 6.47 2.92 31.47
N LYS A 465 6.97 3.12 32.70
CA LYS A 465 8.06 4.09 33.05
C LYS A 465 9.31 4.03 32.13
N LEU A 466 9.30 3.18 31.10
CA LEU A 466 10.28 3.02 30.03
C LEU A 466 9.97 3.91 28.81
N ASP A 467 8.71 4.26 28.58
CA ASP A 467 8.29 5.27 27.60
C ASP A 467 8.15 6.59 28.37
N ARG A 468 9.06 7.55 28.16
CA ARG A 468 8.98 8.87 28.81
C ARG A 468 7.79 9.70 28.32
N LEU A 469 7.12 9.24 27.26
CA LEU A 469 6.05 9.93 26.56
C LEU A 469 4.78 9.07 26.61
N SER A 470 3.65 9.73 26.84
CA SER A 470 2.33 9.17 26.58
C SER A 470 2.21 8.71 25.13
N ARG A 471 1.29 7.78 24.86
CA ARG A 471 1.04 7.30 23.49
C ARG A 471 0.70 8.42 22.51
N PHE A 472 0.04 9.48 22.96
CA PHE A 472 -0.35 10.61 22.12
C PHE A 472 0.83 11.54 21.82
N GLU A 473 1.72 11.75 22.80
CA GLU A 473 2.97 12.46 22.56
C GLU A 473 3.87 11.72 21.57
N ARG A 474 3.78 10.38 21.47
CA ARG A 474 4.50 9.61 20.44
C ARG A 474 4.01 9.95 19.03
N TYR A 475 2.71 10.11 18.82
CA TYR A 475 2.14 10.46 17.50
C TYR A 475 2.55 11.87 17.03
N GLU A 476 2.84 12.78 17.95
CA GLU A 476 3.23 14.16 17.63
C GLU A 476 4.73 14.40 17.61
N ARG A 477 5.50 13.40 18.02
CA ARG A 477 6.96 13.50 18.10
C ARG A 477 7.52 13.67 16.69
N ALA A 478 8.21 14.78 16.46
CA ALA A 478 9.01 14.95 15.25
C ALA A 478 10.01 13.78 15.12
N LEU A 479 10.24 13.29 13.92
CA LEU A 479 11.22 12.24 13.67
C LEU A 479 12.59 12.77 14.12
N LEU A 480 13.18 12.17 15.17
CA LEU A 480 14.48 12.55 15.71
C LEU A 480 15.52 12.67 14.58
N LYS A 481 16.32 13.75 14.57
CA LYS A 481 17.54 13.84 13.75
C LYS A 481 18.46 12.68 14.13
N GLY A 482 18.46 11.59 13.35
CA GLY A 482 19.38 10.49 13.59
C GLY A 482 18.91 9.10 13.14
N HIS A 483 19.13 8.80 11.87
CA HIS A 483 20.10 7.75 11.55
C HIS A 483 20.88 8.23 10.32
N ARG A 484 22.06 8.83 10.52
CA ARG A 484 23.06 8.85 9.46
C ARG A 484 23.34 7.38 9.16
N GLN A 485 22.84 6.87 8.04
CA GLN A 485 23.45 5.69 7.47
C GLN A 485 24.90 6.07 7.22
N SER A 486 25.79 5.42 7.98
CA SER A 486 27.21 5.37 7.67
C SER A 486 27.37 4.69 6.32
N LEU A 487 27.29 5.48 5.27
CA LEU A 487 28.01 5.26 4.02
C LEU A 487 28.97 6.42 3.85
N ASP A 488 29.88 6.60 4.82
CA ASP A 488 31.19 7.11 4.47
C ASP A 488 31.84 6.08 3.55
N ARG A 489 31.64 6.29 2.24
CA ARG A 489 32.73 6.17 1.29
C ARG A 489 32.97 7.57 0.76
N ASN A 490 34.05 8.14 1.30
CA ASN A 490 34.86 9.25 0.80
C ASN A 490 34.51 9.77 -0.59
N ASP A 491 34.37 11.09 -0.63
CA ASP A 491 34.86 12.00 -1.67
C ASP A 491 34.51 11.70 -3.12
N GLY A 492 33.50 12.43 -3.58
CA GLY A 492 33.28 12.73 -4.98
C GLY A 492 32.00 13.53 -5.14
N LYS A 493 32.07 14.85 -4.97
CA LYS A 493 31.15 15.74 -5.70
C LYS A 493 31.43 15.55 -7.19
N GLU A 494 30.94 14.47 -7.78
CA GLU A 494 30.82 14.38 -9.23
C GLU A 494 29.65 15.27 -9.64
N ASN A 495 29.98 16.31 -10.37
CA ASN A 495 29.07 17.20 -11.08
C ASN A 495 27.96 16.39 -11.79
N VAL A 496 26.75 16.42 -11.24
CA VAL A 496 25.57 15.72 -11.78
C VAL A 496 25.19 16.23 -13.18
N ASP A 497 25.54 17.48 -13.52
CA ASP A 497 25.32 18.02 -14.86
C ASP A 497 26.24 17.43 -15.95
N THR A 498 27.43 16.94 -15.59
CA THR A 498 28.37 16.35 -16.58
C THR A 498 28.06 14.91 -16.96
N ASP A 499 27.27 14.17 -16.17
CA ASP A 499 27.03 12.74 -16.39
C ASP A 499 25.79 12.46 -17.27
N THR A 500 24.80 13.38 -17.30
CA THR A 500 23.58 13.27 -18.12
C THR A 500 23.90 13.20 -19.62
N HIS A 501 24.79 14.10 -20.09
CA HIS A 501 25.18 14.15 -21.49
C HIS A 501 25.99 12.92 -21.93
N LYS A 502 26.76 12.34 -21.01
CA LYS A 502 27.56 11.13 -21.24
C LYS A 502 26.69 9.91 -21.49
N TYR A 503 25.63 9.69 -20.69
CA TYR A 503 24.72 8.56 -20.91
C TYR A 503 23.84 8.74 -22.14
N LYS A 504 23.40 9.97 -22.46
CA LYS A 504 22.74 10.29 -23.75
C LYS A 504 23.65 9.90 -24.92
N MET A 505 24.89 10.39 -24.92
CA MET A 505 25.85 10.15 -25.99
C MET A 505 26.17 8.67 -26.12
N GLN A 506 26.28 7.93 -25.02
CA GLN A 506 26.46 6.47 -25.04
C GLN A 506 25.26 5.75 -25.65
N VAL A 507 24.02 6.05 -25.21
CA VAL A 507 22.81 5.42 -25.78
C VAL A 507 22.70 5.71 -27.28
N MET A 508 22.88 6.97 -27.67
CA MET A 508 22.81 7.39 -29.09
C MET A 508 23.91 6.77 -29.94
N GLN A 509 25.14 6.70 -29.43
CA GLN A 509 26.28 6.10 -30.12
C GLN A 509 26.09 4.58 -30.27
N THR A 510 25.68 3.90 -29.21
CA THR A 510 25.39 2.46 -29.22
C THR A 510 24.23 2.14 -30.18
N MET A 511 23.23 3.02 -30.29
CA MET A 511 22.17 2.90 -31.32
C MET A 511 22.69 3.07 -32.75
N ARG A 512 23.61 4.02 -32.98
CA ARG A 512 24.28 4.20 -34.28
C ARG A 512 25.20 3.03 -34.65
N GLU A 513 25.79 2.38 -33.67
CA GLU A 513 26.60 1.16 -33.80
C GLU A 513 25.74 -0.10 -34.05
N GLY A 514 24.42 0.05 -34.19
CA GLY A 514 23.50 -1.02 -34.59
C GLY A 514 22.86 -1.79 -33.43
N HIS A 515 23.04 -1.34 -32.19
CA HIS A 515 22.28 -1.85 -31.04
C HIS A 515 20.90 -1.21 -30.98
N LYS A 516 19.95 -1.96 -30.48
CA LYS A 516 18.52 -1.66 -30.62
C LYS A 516 17.88 -1.42 -29.27
N LEU A 517 16.98 -0.45 -29.17
CA LEU A 517 16.07 -0.42 -28.02
C LEU A 517 15.18 -1.65 -28.08
N SER A 518 15.03 -2.32 -26.94
CA SER A 518 14.04 -3.36 -26.79
C SER A 518 12.63 -2.80 -26.99
N HIS A 519 11.67 -3.68 -27.24
CA HIS A 519 10.27 -3.28 -27.33
C HIS A 519 9.77 -2.63 -26.04
N VAL A 520 10.27 -3.07 -24.89
CA VAL A 520 9.92 -2.52 -23.57
C VAL A 520 10.61 -1.16 -23.37
N GLU A 521 11.87 -1.05 -23.75
CA GLU A 521 12.65 0.19 -23.62
C GLU A 521 12.08 1.31 -24.50
N ALA A 522 11.76 1.02 -25.77
CA ALA A 522 11.14 1.98 -26.68
C ALA A 522 9.78 2.48 -26.15
N ARG A 523 8.96 1.59 -25.57
CA ARG A 523 7.70 1.96 -24.94
C ARG A 523 7.91 2.81 -23.69
N LYS A 524 8.91 2.49 -22.85
CA LYS A 524 9.23 3.30 -21.66
C LYS A 524 9.70 4.71 -22.03
N ALA A 525 10.56 4.84 -23.03
CA ALA A 525 10.98 6.15 -23.55
C ALA A 525 9.78 6.96 -24.07
N PHE A 526 8.91 6.34 -24.87
CA PHE A 526 7.72 7.00 -25.40
C PHE A 526 6.72 7.41 -24.31
N GLY A 527 6.50 6.56 -23.30
CA GLY A 527 5.67 6.89 -22.16
C GLY A 527 6.19 8.09 -21.37
N LEU A 528 7.50 8.19 -21.17
CA LEU A 528 8.11 9.35 -20.52
C LEU A 528 8.01 10.62 -21.37
N TYR A 529 8.21 10.51 -22.69
CA TYR A 529 8.03 11.61 -23.62
C TYR A 529 6.59 12.18 -23.56
N LEU A 530 5.58 11.31 -23.60
CA LEU A 530 4.18 11.70 -23.39
C LEU A 530 3.95 12.32 -22.00
N GLY A 531 4.67 11.87 -20.97
CA GLY A 531 4.67 12.48 -19.64
C GLY A 531 5.28 13.89 -19.59
N HIS A 532 6.23 14.22 -20.47
CA HIS A 532 6.73 15.59 -20.64
C HIS A 532 5.71 16.46 -21.37
N ILE A 533 5.07 15.95 -22.42
CA ILE A 533 3.99 16.66 -23.13
C ILE A 533 2.80 16.91 -22.18
N LEU A 534 2.42 15.94 -21.37
CA LEU A 534 1.38 16.08 -20.35
C LEU A 534 1.68 17.24 -19.41
N ARG A 535 2.94 17.36 -18.95
CA ARG A 535 3.38 18.48 -18.12
C ARG A 535 3.23 19.83 -18.85
N LYS A 536 3.59 19.91 -20.14
CA LYS A 536 3.44 21.13 -20.96
C LYS A 536 1.99 21.57 -21.11
N ILE A 537 1.09 20.65 -21.45
CA ILE A 537 -0.34 20.98 -21.65
C ILE A 537 -1.11 21.20 -20.33
N SER A 538 -0.48 20.90 -19.19
CA SER A 538 -1.04 21.15 -17.86
C SER A 538 -0.58 22.47 -17.22
N GLN A 539 0.21 23.29 -17.93
CA GLN A 539 0.69 24.60 -17.44
C GLN A 539 -0.44 25.65 -17.43
N GLN A 540 -0.26 26.75 -16.68
CA GLN A 540 -1.27 27.82 -16.52
C GLN A 540 -1.70 28.48 -17.84
N ASN A 541 -0.82 28.51 -18.84
CA ASN A 541 -1.08 28.99 -20.20
C ASN A 541 -0.72 27.89 -21.22
N PRO A 542 -1.61 26.91 -21.43
CA PRO A 542 -1.34 25.81 -22.34
C PRO A 542 -1.39 26.32 -23.79
N ASP A 543 -0.42 25.89 -24.61
CA ASP A 543 -0.42 26.17 -26.05
C ASP A 543 -1.61 25.44 -26.72
N PRO A 544 -2.60 26.17 -27.27
CA PRO A 544 -3.77 25.56 -27.89
C PRO A 544 -3.42 24.62 -29.05
N VAL A 545 -2.35 24.94 -29.79
CA VAL A 545 -1.87 24.12 -30.92
C VAL A 545 -1.34 22.78 -30.41
N CYS A 546 -0.58 22.80 -29.31
CA CYS A 546 -0.10 21.60 -28.64
C CYS A 546 -1.26 20.73 -28.12
N CYS A 547 -2.29 21.34 -27.52
CA CYS A 547 -3.49 20.62 -27.06
C CYS A 547 -4.27 19.97 -28.21
N ASP A 548 -4.39 20.64 -29.35
CA ASP A 548 -5.05 20.10 -30.54
C ASP A 548 -4.28 18.92 -31.15
N LEU A 549 -2.96 19.04 -31.18
CA LEU A 549 -2.04 17.97 -31.60
C LEU A 549 -2.19 16.73 -30.71
N VAL A 550 -2.15 16.91 -29.38
CA VAL A 550 -2.36 15.82 -28.41
C VAL A 550 -3.74 15.19 -28.58
N SER A 551 -4.78 16.00 -28.80
CA SER A 551 -6.14 15.48 -29.00
C SER A 551 -6.25 14.63 -30.27
N LYS A 552 -5.63 15.06 -31.38
CA LYS A 552 -5.54 14.27 -32.63
C LYS A 552 -4.74 12.98 -32.43
N PHE A 553 -3.63 13.06 -31.70
CA PHE A 553 -2.82 11.89 -31.35
C PHE A 553 -3.65 10.87 -30.54
N LEU A 554 -4.36 11.33 -29.50
CA LEU A 554 -5.21 10.47 -28.67
C LEU A 554 -6.29 9.80 -29.50
N GLN A 555 -7.02 10.55 -30.32
CA GLN A 555 -8.05 10.04 -31.22
C GLN A 555 -7.56 8.88 -32.10
N GLN A 556 -6.31 8.96 -32.59
CA GLN A 556 -5.71 7.94 -33.44
C GLN A 556 -5.04 6.80 -32.66
N SER A 557 -4.62 7.05 -31.42
CA SER A 557 -3.82 6.09 -30.63
C SER A 557 -4.64 5.19 -29.74
N VAL A 558 -5.89 5.55 -29.44
CA VAL A 558 -6.84 4.75 -28.66
C VAL A 558 -6.88 3.29 -29.11
N SER A 559 -6.97 3.06 -30.43
CA SER A 559 -7.12 1.72 -31.01
C SER A 559 -5.90 0.82 -30.86
N ASN A 560 -4.77 1.37 -30.39
CA ASN A 560 -3.54 0.63 -30.19
C ASN A 560 -3.39 0.09 -28.77
N LEU A 561 -4.25 0.49 -27.84
CA LEU A 561 -4.34 -0.09 -26.50
C LEU A 561 -5.10 -1.41 -26.56
N ARG A 562 -4.63 -2.42 -25.83
CA ARG A 562 -5.35 -3.69 -25.62
C ARG A 562 -6.59 -3.49 -24.75
N THR A 563 -6.52 -2.53 -23.82
CA THR A 563 -7.66 -2.18 -22.97
C THR A 563 -8.52 -1.14 -23.68
N PRO A 564 -9.85 -1.34 -23.79
CA PRO A 564 -10.74 -0.34 -24.36
C PRO A 564 -10.58 1.00 -23.64
N PHE A 565 -10.33 2.06 -24.40
CA PHE A 565 -10.20 3.42 -23.91
C PHE A 565 -11.24 4.29 -24.62
N LEU A 566 -12.09 4.97 -23.85
CA LEU A 566 -13.12 5.83 -24.40
C LEU A 566 -12.59 7.26 -24.51
N PHE A 567 -12.20 7.65 -25.73
CA PHE A 567 -11.84 9.03 -26.03
C PHE A 567 -13.08 9.84 -26.41
N THR A 568 -13.19 11.04 -25.85
CA THR A 568 -14.22 12.01 -26.20
C THR A 568 -13.56 13.30 -26.67
N LEU A 569 -13.96 13.83 -27.83
CA LEU A 569 -13.43 15.13 -28.24
C LEU A 569 -13.89 16.22 -27.24
N PRO A 570 -12.98 17.10 -26.78
CA PRO A 570 -13.36 18.26 -25.98
C PRO A 570 -14.40 19.10 -26.75
N SER A 571 -15.48 19.51 -26.05
CA SER A 571 -16.52 20.32 -26.68
C SER A 571 -15.96 21.68 -27.14
N SER A 572 -16.33 22.11 -28.34
CA SER A 572 -15.99 23.45 -28.87
C SER A 572 -16.61 24.60 -28.08
N LYS A 573 -17.54 24.32 -27.16
CA LYS A 573 -18.17 25.31 -26.27
C LYS A 573 -17.34 25.61 -25.01
N LEU A 574 -16.28 24.84 -24.76
CA LEU A 574 -15.39 25.01 -23.61
C LEU A 574 -14.33 26.08 -23.90
N SER A 575 -13.88 26.79 -22.86
CA SER A 575 -12.74 27.71 -22.99
C SER A 575 -11.47 26.94 -23.36
N ASP A 576 -10.47 27.59 -23.96
CA ASP A 576 -9.21 26.92 -24.33
C ASP A 576 -8.49 26.29 -23.13
N LYS A 577 -8.64 26.91 -21.94
CA LYS A 577 -8.13 26.36 -20.68
C LYS A 577 -8.86 25.06 -20.28
N ASP A 578 -10.19 25.04 -20.40
CA ASP A 578 -10.99 23.86 -20.08
C ASP A 578 -10.75 22.73 -21.09
N ARG A 579 -10.59 23.07 -22.37
CA ARG A 579 -10.23 22.11 -23.43
C ARG A 579 -8.86 21.48 -23.16
N ALA A 580 -7.86 22.29 -22.81
CA ALA A 580 -6.53 21.81 -22.45
C ALA A 580 -6.57 20.86 -21.24
N ALA A 581 -7.37 21.18 -20.22
CA ALA A 581 -7.52 20.33 -19.05
C ALA A 581 -8.20 18.98 -19.36
N VAL A 582 -9.22 18.98 -20.23
CA VAL A 582 -9.85 17.73 -20.71
C VAL A 582 -8.84 16.88 -21.48
N THR A 583 -8.09 17.49 -22.40
CA THR A 583 -7.05 16.81 -23.17
C THR A 583 -5.93 16.27 -22.27
N ALA A 584 -5.49 17.03 -21.26
CA ALA A 584 -4.49 16.61 -20.29
C ALA A 584 -4.97 15.41 -19.46
N LYS A 585 -6.22 15.45 -18.98
CA LYS A 585 -6.84 14.32 -18.28
C LYS A 585 -6.87 13.07 -19.16
N GLN A 586 -7.33 13.19 -20.40
CA GLN A 586 -7.40 12.06 -21.32
C GLN A 586 -6.02 11.52 -21.69
N LEU A 587 -5.01 12.38 -21.84
CA LEU A 587 -3.63 11.96 -22.05
C LEU A 587 -3.07 11.22 -20.82
N SER A 588 -3.37 11.69 -19.61
CA SER A 588 -3.03 11.00 -18.37
C SER A 588 -3.66 9.61 -18.29
N ASP A 589 -4.96 9.50 -18.60
CA ASP A 589 -5.70 8.24 -18.60
C ASP A 589 -5.16 7.26 -19.67
N PHE A 590 -4.82 7.76 -20.87
CA PHE A 590 -4.18 7.00 -21.93
C PHE A 590 -2.78 6.51 -21.52
N LEU A 591 -1.93 7.41 -21.01
CA LEU A 591 -0.56 7.11 -20.58
C LEU A 591 -0.55 6.06 -19.47
N HIS A 592 -1.56 6.08 -18.60
CA HIS A 592 -1.75 5.05 -17.59
C HIS A 592 -1.96 3.65 -18.19
N LEU A 593 -2.91 3.51 -19.13
CA LEU A 593 -3.18 2.23 -19.80
C LEU A 593 -1.97 1.77 -20.61
N TYR A 594 -1.33 2.70 -21.31
CA TYR A 594 -0.14 2.47 -22.10
C TYR A 594 1.03 1.91 -21.26
N ASN A 595 1.33 2.55 -20.12
CA ASN A 595 2.39 2.11 -19.20
C ASN A 595 2.04 0.78 -18.52
N ARG A 596 0.77 0.57 -18.16
CA ARG A 596 0.31 -0.72 -17.62
C ARG A 596 0.53 -1.86 -18.61
N GLU A 597 0.23 -1.64 -19.89
CA GLU A 597 0.53 -2.62 -20.93
C GLU A 597 2.04 -2.82 -21.08
N THR A 598 2.83 -1.75 -21.01
CA THR A 598 4.30 -1.80 -21.05
C THR A 598 4.89 -2.65 -19.92
N ASP A 599 4.36 -2.57 -18.71
CA ASP A 599 4.82 -3.35 -17.55
C ASP A 599 4.53 -4.86 -17.66
N VAL A 600 3.55 -5.25 -18.49
CA VAL A 600 3.22 -6.67 -18.76
C VAL A 600 4.22 -7.32 -19.74
N TYR A 601 4.99 -6.51 -20.47
CA TYR A 601 6.07 -7.05 -21.30
C TYR A 601 7.29 -7.38 -20.42
N GLU A 602 7.50 -8.65 -20.12
CA GLU A 602 8.74 -9.13 -19.50
C GLU A 602 9.87 -9.22 -20.54
N ASP A 603 10.95 -8.46 -20.36
CA ASP A 603 12.24 -8.74 -21.02
C ASP A 603 13.03 -9.73 -20.13
N THR A 604 12.70 -11.02 -20.22
CA THR A 604 13.42 -12.08 -19.48
C THR A 604 14.70 -12.55 -20.16
N VAL A 605 15.06 -12.03 -21.34
CA VAL A 605 16.27 -12.46 -22.05
C VAL A 605 16.96 -11.27 -22.71
N ASN A 606 18.22 -11.02 -22.33
CA ASN A 606 19.13 -10.13 -23.08
C ASN A 606 19.21 -10.64 -24.53
N ARG A 607 18.48 -10.01 -25.45
CA ARG A 607 18.57 -10.36 -26.86
C ARG A 607 19.87 -9.81 -27.44
N PRO A 608 20.61 -10.57 -28.26
CA PRO A 608 21.82 -10.07 -28.90
C PRO A 608 21.50 -8.81 -29.71
N ARG A 609 22.35 -7.79 -29.60
CA ARG A 609 22.21 -6.45 -30.21
C ARG A 609 21.13 -5.54 -29.62
N THR A 610 20.79 -5.68 -28.33
CA THR A 610 19.97 -4.67 -27.61
C THR A 610 20.82 -3.82 -26.66
N ILE A 611 20.38 -2.59 -26.36
CA ILE A 611 21.09 -1.74 -25.40
C ILE A 611 21.08 -2.42 -24.03
N LEU A 612 22.21 -2.38 -23.32
CA LEU A 612 22.30 -2.90 -21.96
C LEU A 612 21.36 -2.12 -21.04
N ASN A 613 20.40 -2.82 -20.44
CA ASN A 613 19.36 -2.29 -19.56
C ASN A 613 19.92 -1.29 -18.51
N ARG A 614 21.07 -1.58 -17.91
CA ARG A 614 21.74 -0.68 -16.93
C ARG A 614 22.03 0.73 -17.46
N PHE A 615 22.39 0.88 -18.74
CA PHE A 615 22.70 2.18 -19.34
C PHE A 615 21.42 2.91 -19.74
N PHE A 616 20.44 2.17 -20.26
CA PHE A 616 19.13 2.74 -20.59
C PHE A 616 18.36 3.23 -19.35
N GLN A 617 18.44 2.51 -18.21
CA GLN A 617 17.84 2.96 -16.95
C GLN A 617 18.45 4.27 -16.45
N LYS A 618 19.79 4.40 -16.52
CA LYS A 618 20.47 5.66 -16.16
C LYS A 618 20.06 6.80 -17.08
N PHE A 619 20.01 6.57 -18.39
CA PHE A 619 19.52 7.55 -19.36
C PHE A 619 18.09 8.01 -19.03
N ILE A 620 17.16 7.07 -18.86
CA ILE A 620 15.74 7.35 -18.57
C ILE A 620 15.56 8.14 -17.28
N SER A 621 16.41 7.94 -16.26
CA SER A 621 16.31 8.65 -14.98
C SER A 621 16.62 10.15 -15.06
N SER A 622 17.32 10.60 -16.10
CA SER A 622 17.79 11.98 -16.27
C SER A 622 17.48 12.58 -17.64
N ALA A 623 16.74 11.88 -18.51
CA ALA A 623 16.50 12.33 -19.89
C ALA A 623 15.58 13.56 -19.95
N SER A 624 15.98 14.56 -20.74
CA SER A 624 15.11 15.67 -21.11
C SER A 624 14.12 15.28 -22.21
N GLU A 625 13.13 16.14 -22.47
CA GLU A 625 12.18 15.93 -23.57
C GLU A 625 12.89 15.82 -24.93
N GLU A 626 13.89 16.67 -25.18
CA GLU A 626 14.68 16.66 -26.42
C GLU A 626 15.51 15.38 -26.55
N ASP A 627 16.03 14.86 -25.43
CA ASP A 627 16.79 13.61 -25.44
C ASP A 627 15.92 12.39 -25.76
N LEU A 628 14.70 12.35 -25.22
CA LEU A 628 13.73 11.31 -25.52
C LEU A 628 13.26 11.40 -26.98
N ASP A 629 13.05 12.62 -27.49
CA ASP A 629 12.67 12.86 -28.87
C ASP A 629 13.77 12.40 -29.85
N ASP A 630 15.03 12.77 -29.61
CA ASP A 630 16.19 12.34 -30.41
C ASP A 630 16.29 10.80 -30.50
N VAL A 631 16.11 10.12 -29.36
CA VAL A 631 16.19 8.65 -29.26
C VAL A 631 15.02 7.98 -29.99
N LEU A 632 13.80 8.51 -29.85
CA LEU A 632 12.60 7.97 -30.51
C LEU A 632 12.62 8.23 -32.03
N ILE A 633 13.15 9.37 -32.47
CA ILE A 633 13.38 9.68 -33.88
C ILE A 633 14.43 8.72 -34.46
N LEU A 634 15.55 8.51 -33.78
CA LEU A 634 16.60 7.58 -34.22
C LEU A 634 16.05 6.15 -34.33
N GLN A 635 15.28 5.69 -33.35
CA GLN A 635 14.58 4.41 -33.39
C GLN A 635 13.63 4.33 -34.59
N THR A 636 12.85 5.37 -34.86
CA THR A 636 11.92 5.38 -36.00
C THR A 636 12.67 5.33 -37.33
N LYS A 637 13.78 6.08 -37.47
CA LYS A 637 14.64 6.10 -38.66
C LYS A 637 15.32 4.75 -38.91
N LEU A 638 15.85 4.11 -37.87
CA LEU A 638 16.56 2.83 -37.99
C LEU A 638 15.64 1.67 -38.43
N TYR A 639 14.34 1.77 -38.16
CA TYR A 639 13.39 0.67 -38.37
C TYR A 639 12.30 0.97 -39.40
N ASN A 640 12.19 2.22 -39.84
CA ASN A 640 11.14 2.72 -40.72
C ASN A 640 9.73 2.36 -40.19
N CYS A 641 9.58 2.26 -38.87
CA CYS A 641 8.40 1.70 -38.22
C CYS A 641 8.24 2.28 -36.79
N ALA A 642 7.06 2.80 -36.45
CA ALA A 642 6.76 3.31 -35.09
C ALA A 642 5.98 2.29 -34.22
N HIS A 643 5.60 1.14 -34.79
CA HIS A 643 4.74 0.16 -34.13
C HIS A 643 5.38 -0.46 -32.88
N THR A 644 6.71 -0.43 -32.77
CA THR A 644 7.46 -0.98 -31.63
C THR A 644 7.10 -0.26 -30.33
N PHE A 645 6.72 1.01 -30.41
CA PHE A 645 6.25 1.76 -29.26
C PHE A 645 4.78 2.21 -29.37
N LEU A 646 4.20 2.37 -30.56
CA LEU A 646 2.77 2.74 -30.68
C LEU A 646 1.78 1.57 -30.48
N GLY A 647 2.19 0.31 -30.68
CA GLY A 647 1.30 -0.86 -30.68
C GLY A 647 0.82 -1.27 -32.10
N ARG A 648 0.16 -2.43 -32.22
CA ARG A 648 -0.49 -2.89 -33.47
C ARG A 648 -2.01 -2.73 -33.35
N SER A 649 -2.66 -2.12 -34.34
CA SER A 649 -4.11 -2.21 -34.47
C SER A 649 -4.50 -3.64 -34.82
N GLY A 650 -5.41 -4.21 -34.03
CA GLY A 650 -5.93 -5.56 -34.23
C GLY A 650 -6.95 -5.64 -35.37
N PHE A 651 -6.66 -5.11 -36.56
CA PHE A 651 -7.43 -5.36 -37.77
C PHE A 651 -6.48 -5.33 -38.97
N ALA A 652 -6.20 -6.51 -39.52
CA ALA A 652 -5.57 -6.65 -40.83
C ALA A 652 -6.60 -6.21 -41.89
N GLY A 653 -6.61 -4.91 -42.18
CA GLY A 653 -7.50 -4.33 -43.17
C GLY A 653 -7.09 -2.88 -43.44
N SER A 654 -6.39 -2.68 -44.56
CA SER A 654 -6.15 -1.42 -45.26
C SER A 654 -6.82 -0.17 -44.67
N LEU A 655 -6.07 0.59 -43.86
CA LEU A 655 -6.30 2.02 -43.65
C LEU A 655 -5.00 2.74 -43.99
N ARG A 656 -4.91 3.22 -45.24
CA ARG A 656 -4.05 4.35 -45.60
C ARG A 656 -4.53 5.53 -44.75
N GLY A 657 -3.73 5.98 -43.78
CA GLY A 657 -4.10 7.09 -42.90
C GLY A 657 -2.86 7.76 -42.32
N SER A 658 -2.81 9.07 -42.49
CA SER A 658 -1.82 10.07 -42.05
C SER A 658 -1.01 9.76 -40.78
N ASN A 659 0.28 10.12 -40.85
CA ASN A 659 1.31 10.05 -39.82
C ASN A 659 0.81 10.33 -38.37
N LEU A 660 0.59 9.28 -37.56
CA LEU A 660 0.34 9.37 -36.11
C LEU A 660 1.39 10.20 -35.35
N LEU A 661 2.65 10.06 -35.76
CA LEU A 661 3.78 10.84 -35.24
C LEU A 661 3.75 12.30 -35.70
N GLY A 662 3.10 12.58 -36.84
CA GLY A 662 2.91 13.92 -37.37
C GLY A 662 1.91 14.76 -36.57
N SER A 663 1.17 14.13 -35.67
CA SER A 663 0.22 14.76 -34.76
C SER A 663 0.85 15.18 -33.43
N LEU A 664 2.17 15.08 -33.24
CA LEU A 664 2.87 15.47 -32.01
C LEU A 664 3.77 16.72 -32.25
N PRO A 665 3.97 17.59 -31.23
CA PRO A 665 4.54 18.94 -31.43
C PRO A 665 5.98 18.99 -31.96
N HIS A 666 6.82 17.98 -31.70
CA HIS A 666 8.25 18.00 -32.06
C HIS A 666 8.70 16.93 -33.06
N ILE A 667 7.93 15.86 -33.23
CA ILE A 667 8.29 14.75 -34.13
C ILE A 667 8.17 15.14 -35.63
N THR A 668 7.64 16.33 -35.92
CA THR A 668 7.37 16.81 -37.29
C THR A 668 8.49 17.60 -37.94
N SER A 669 9.34 18.33 -37.23
CA SER A 669 10.28 19.26 -37.89
C SER A 669 11.52 18.56 -38.49
N ARG A 670 11.91 17.38 -38.00
CA ARG A 670 13.16 16.67 -38.39
C ARG A 670 12.97 15.33 -39.11
N VAL A 671 11.72 14.89 -39.32
CA VAL A 671 11.39 13.61 -39.97
C VAL A 671 11.02 13.79 -41.46
N HIS A 672 10.71 15.01 -41.91
CA HIS A 672 10.14 15.27 -43.24
C HIS A 672 11.14 15.42 -44.40
N THR A 673 12.43 15.16 -44.22
CA THR A 673 13.40 15.35 -45.32
C THR A 673 13.58 14.17 -46.28
N ASN A 674 13.00 12.98 -46.06
CA ASN A 674 13.23 11.83 -46.95
C ASN A 674 12.03 10.87 -47.08
N ALA A 675 10.86 11.38 -47.47
CA ALA A 675 9.71 10.54 -47.81
C ALA A 675 9.62 10.31 -49.33
N ASN A 676 10.57 9.56 -49.88
CA ASN A 676 10.43 8.86 -51.16
C ASN A 676 11.22 7.56 -51.05
N ILE A 677 10.54 6.47 -50.70
CA ILE A 677 10.82 5.06 -51.02
C ILE A 677 9.86 4.21 -50.18
N SER A 678 8.99 3.47 -50.86
CA SER A 678 8.14 2.44 -50.25
C SER A 678 8.99 1.23 -49.89
N GLU A 679 9.28 1.01 -48.60
CA GLU A 679 9.81 -0.27 -48.11
C GLU A 679 8.96 -0.81 -46.97
N GLN A 680 8.62 -2.10 -47.07
CA GLN A 680 7.96 -2.86 -46.01
C GLN A 680 8.79 -2.84 -44.71
N CYS A 681 8.08 -2.73 -43.59
CA CYS A 681 8.59 -2.75 -42.23
C CYS A 681 9.61 -3.89 -41.96
N LYS A 682 10.89 -3.55 -41.69
CA LYS A 682 12.00 -4.53 -41.48
C LYS A 682 12.02 -5.17 -40.09
N CYS A 683 11.02 -4.89 -39.25
CA CYS A 683 11.02 -5.23 -37.83
C CYS A 683 10.81 -6.75 -37.55
N ASN A 684 10.67 -7.59 -38.60
CA ASN A 684 10.37 -9.03 -38.52
C ASN A 684 11.38 -10.01 -39.19
N GLN A 685 12.48 -9.56 -39.80
CA GLN A 685 13.32 -10.45 -40.65
C GLN A 685 14.29 -11.42 -39.95
N LEU A 686 14.29 -11.51 -38.61
CA LEU A 686 15.33 -12.30 -37.89
C LEU A 686 14.89 -13.65 -37.31
N ASN A 687 13.65 -14.11 -37.49
CA ASN A 687 13.16 -15.29 -36.76
C ASN A 687 12.79 -16.55 -37.58
N ASN A 688 13.15 -16.65 -38.87
CA ASN A 688 12.90 -17.88 -39.64
C ASN A 688 14.12 -18.31 -40.48
N ARG A 689 15.15 -18.86 -39.82
CA ARG A 689 16.05 -19.86 -40.42
C ARG A 689 16.47 -20.85 -39.33
N GLN A 690 15.63 -21.83 -39.04
CA GLN A 690 16.09 -23.09 -38.46
C GLN A 690 16.45 -24.02 -39.62
N ASN A 691 17.73 -24.41 -39.66
CA ASN A 691 18.30 -25.40 -40.55
C ASN A 691 17.53 -26.72 -40.44
N LYS A 692 16.93 -27.17 -41.55
CA LYS A 692 16.67 -28.61 -41.76
C LYS A 692 17.99 -29.24 -42.19
N ALA A 693 18.56 -30.10 -41.33
CA ALA A 693 19.60 -31.03 -41.73
C ALA A 693 19.01 -32.08 -42.72
N PRO A 694 19.75 -32.53 -43.74
CA PRO A 694 19.31 -33.63 -44.58
C PRO A 694 19.51 -34.96 -43.84
N ARG A 695 18.51 -35.82 -43.88
CA ARG A 695 18.67 -37.25 -43.58
C ARG A 695 19.30 -37.93 -44.79
N THR A 696 20.44 -38.57 -44.58
CA THR A 696 20.83 -39.85 -45.20
C THR A 696 20.79 -40.90 -44.11
#